data_AF-A0A026WD13-F1
#
_entry.id   AF-A0A026WD13-F1
#
_cell.length_a   1.000
_cell.length_b   1.000
_cell.length_c   1.000
_cell.angle_alpha   90.00
_cell.angle_beta   90.00
_cell.angle_gamma   90.00
#
_symmetry.space_group_name_H-M   'P 1'
#
loop_
_entity.id
_entity.type
_entity.pdbx_description
1 polymer ?
#
loop_
_entity_poly.entity_id
_entity_poly.type
_entity_poly.pdbx_seq_one_letter_code
_entity_poly.pdbx_strand_id
1 'polypeptide(L)'
;MIQQKIQTLLDKFPSGEAQKNLLKDQQKFLLTSCDEAVAITIRNEYGLIDKSISNAHASLSNWRDSIQKTQTLYNEHREKTKMITETFKEIDEGLRAGFYAKPSLTKTKKQLDSLEQWRNRLADMQGELDVLNKILEDELHLSPSDTKNLNEQKIFLSQRHSDLKHQLARLTCQYKEHFNLYKRWQSKLKDLSSWITDMTNKMKEERALVMQRKKTVKQMYELEYELEMNINLKQREFNWLQSTGNNLIKIANEKETIRLQKSLDEINKQWNYLTTGGEERDDKLDELTETMKTLLKKINDTLASLVDVETKLMANVVLENITQVSLDKLEEDNKTFLITIDEKIVTIKEVVKQCENFLQDCYMWKASIDTDAIESGMNNLQGRMEMMENKSQECKNYIRTVSRILREISRLTCEHELWLTKTDNSLEMEITLIKKKNSEKAYKSIKSIAKDVDAYEKTFDHFIRMFKKVTWTKLDPERFKLLMSEPRKTIDRWLTLKEKVALLKKSLQQEHESYQEFVSIHSSVIVSLAQVDVRVANLQNPNMKKSVEKKCEELSQIEKELHFQMVAIQTADKLARRIVEKGMSDDAHKIQILVNEYRQLWENITTRIKELKKELGIQEEDVLVNEVEKAVQVETLKFEQDIAVQVDTLTSERLDIQDSRDKDLIIFDTVMDECYSYLKNLDDAVTAKLIIDSTLPQAIDNLGTLIALCESSIDKLRHFCDNLVENGKLDMEDEEDETKSIQVTQLEERCYPLLELAKGRKQKMQEVSNGPEMICPLCSHQNWAQLNSDLWRLNKWLDYAQAIQHQQISLPNDIEELVNVIKKHKAFMAKHESHKSLAEKMKKISPHFAHHLNLNELIDNINRIKEMQGFLTPTTHRWNEVCALADIWKEKLKCTLSTNQQFYHSIDEITDWLDNTEASFRISESFAVTASTNTLEVEYNKLKNLQRELDHQESRVTSFLECMICLEQEVEITVRLRKLQDRMRTLQRVIGIQVLKLGTLLGHNPIGSVNASTLLSLSHDLLGESGSDQSSSSLSSAQSSNGTNSIQSGDEDQTIFGRGFRYVTRAWKFSLPIQVVVFLAIVVTTMMPVSEEDYNCMFTNNLASNFAPNTFFPNGPPPV
;
A
#
# COMPACT_ATOMS: atom_id res chain seq x y z
N MET A 1 -44.51 -84.35 42.40
CA MET A 1 -44.24 -85.69 42.96
C MET A 1 -43.91 -85.67 44.46
N ILE A 2 -42.79 -85.09 44.93
CA ILE A 2 -42.39 -85.19 46.36
C ILE A 2 -43.46 -84.62 47.30
N GLN A 3 -43.96 -83.42 47.05
CA GLN A 3 -45.07 -82.80 47.80
C GLN A 3 -46.31 -83.71 47.90
N GLN A 4 -46.67 -84.41 46.83
CA GLN A 4 -47.81 -85.35 46.81
C GLN A 4 -47.56 -86.59 47.68
N LYS A 5 -46.31 -87.09 47.73
CA LYS A 5 -45.91 -88.17 48.65
C LYS A 5 -45.94 -87.71 50.11
N ILE A 6 -45.50 -86.48 50.40
CA ILE A 6 -45.58 -85.89 51.75
C ILE A 6 -47.05 -85.72 52.16
N GLN A 7 -47.91 -85.24 51.26
CA GLN A 7 -49.35 -85.13 51.55
C GLN A 7 -49.97 -86.51 51.81
N THR A 8 -49.75 -87.53 50.97
CA THR A 8 -50.26 -88.90 51.22
C THR A 8 -49.64 -89.63 52.42
N LEU A 9 -48.58 -89.08 53.02
CA LEU A 9 -48.11 -89.48 54.35
C LEU A 9 -48.89 -88.73 55.44
N LEU A 10 -49.01 -87.40 55.35
CA LEU A 10 -49.78 -86.57 56.28
C LEU A 10 -51.25 -86.99 56.37
N ASP A 11 -51.88 -87.35 55.25
CA ASP A 11 -53.25 -87.88 55.18
C ASP A 11 -53.45 -89.18 56.00
N LYS A 12 -52.36 -89.87 56.37
CA LYS A 12 -52.39 -91.09 57.19
C LYS A 12 -52.12 -90.84 58.67
N PHE A 13 -51.59 -89.68 59.07
CA PHE A 13 -51.34 -89.37 60.48
C PHE A 13 -52.59 -89.42 61.36
N PRO A 14 -53.80 -88.97 60.93
CA PRO A 14 -55.01 -89.11 61.74
C PRO A 14 -55.34 -90.56 62.15
N SER A 15 -54.98 -91.55 61.32
CA SER A 15 -55.12 -92.98 61.65
C SER A 15 -54.09 -93.42 62.70
N GLY A 16 -52.84 -92.96 62.56
CA GLY A 16 -51.79 -93.16 63.58
C GLY A 16 -52.12 -92.48 64.91
N GLU A 17 -52.74 -91.31 64.90
CA GLU A 17 -53.20 -90.64 66.11
C GLU A 17 -54.41 -91.31 66.76
N ALA A 18 -55.33 -91.88 65.96
CA ALA A 18 -56.40 -92.72 66.50
C ALA A 18 -55.83 -93.98 67.19
N GLN A 19 -54.82 -94.63 66.61
CA GLN A 19 -54.11 -95.76 67.23
C GLN A 19 -53.33 -95.33 68.48
N LYS A 20 -52.67 -94.16 68.46
CA LYS A 20 -52.02 -93.54 69.64
C LYS A 20 -53.02 -93.31 70.78
N ASN A 21 -54.20 -92.78 70.48
CA ASN A 21 -55.24 -92.56 71.49
C ASN A 21 -55.80 -93.89 72.03
N LEU A 22 -55.98 -94.91 71.18
CA LEU A 22 -56.34 -96.26 71.64
C LEU A 22 -55.29 -96.85 72.60
N LEU A 23 -54.00 -96.69 72.26
CA LEU A 23 -52.88 -97.10 73.12
C LEU A 23 -52.85 -96.31 74.44
N LYS A 24 -53.24 -95.02 74.43
CA LYS A 24 -53.37 -94.19 75.63
C LYS A 24 -54.45 -94.71 76.57
N ASP A 25 -55.58 -95.17 76.03
CA ASP A 25 -56.68 -95.70 76.83
C ASP A 25 -56.41 -97.13 77.32
N GLN A 26 -55.74 -97.96 76.53
CA GLN A 26 -55.18 -99.25 76.98
C GLN A 26 -54.11 -99.06 78.07
N GLN A 27 -53.24 -98.05 77.92
CA GLN A 27 -52.25 -97.67 78.93
C GLN A 27 -52.92 -97.27 80.26
N LYS A 28 -53.96 -96.41 80.24
CA LYS A 28 -54.72 -96.05 81.46
C LYS A 28 -55.22 -97.30 82.19
N PHE A 29 -55.77 -98.27 81.45
CA PHE A 29 -56.28 -99.51 82.02
C PHE A 29 -55.17 -100.36 82.67
N LEU A 30 -54.04 -100.56 81.97
CA LEU A 30 -52.89 -101.30 82.49
C LEU A 30 -52.27 -100.64 83.72
N LEU A 31 -52.14 -99.30 83.73
CA LEU A 31 -51.60 -98.52 84.85
C LEU A 31 -52.36 -98.71 86.17
N THR A 32 -53.63 -99.14 86.14
CA THR A 32 -54.41 -99.46 87.34
C THR A 32 -53.91 -100.70 88.10
N SER A 33 -53.02 -101.50 87.51
CA SER A 33 -52.70 -102.87 87.96
C SER A 33 -51.19 -103.16 88.11
N CYS A 34 -50.32 -102.14 88.14
CA CYS A 34 -48.87 -102.30 88.05
C CYS A 34 -48.10 -101.45 89.07
N ASP A 35 -46.92 -101.93 89.48
CA ASP A 35 -45.98 -101.17 90.32
C ASP A 35 -45.51 -99.87 89.64
N GLU A 36 -45.27 -98.80 90.42
CA GLU A 36 -44.95 -97.47 89.88
C GLU A 36 -43.66 -97.47 89.03
N ALA A 37 -42.69 -98.35 89.31
CA ALA A 37 -41.48 -98.50 88.47
C ALA A 37 -41.80 -98.97 87.04
N VAL A 38 -42.81 -99.83 86.88
CA VAL A 38 -43.31 -100.30 85.58
C VAL A 38 -44.27 -99.27 84.97
N ALA A 39 -45.05 -98.57 85.81
CA ALA A 39 -45.88 -97.45 85.38
C ALA A 39 -45.05 -96.33 84.74
N ILE A 40 -43.90 -95.98 85.32
CA ILE A 40 -42.98 -94.95 84.80
C ILE A 40 -42.40 -95.35 83.43
N THR A 41 -41.95 -96.60 83.25
CA THR A 41 -41.40 -97.04 81.95
C THR A 41 -42.47 -97.07 80.86
N ILE A 42 -43.67 -97.61 81.13
CA ILE A 42 -44.79 -97.59 80.18
C ILE A 42 -45.23 -96.15 79.85
N ARG A 43 -45.20 -95.23 80.83
CA ARG A 43 -45.50 -93.80 80.65
C ARG A 43 -44.43 -93.10 79.79
N ASN A 44 -43.16 -93.45 79.95
CA ASN A 44 -42.05 -92.94 79.15
C ASN A 44 -42.10 -93.45 77.70
N GLU A 45 -42.31 -94.74 77.46
CA GLU A 45 -42.43 -95.31 76.10
C GLU A 45 -43.57 -94.67 75.30
N TYR A 46 -44.75 -94.53 75.90
CA TYR A 46 -45.86 -93.78 75.28
C TYR A 46 -45.46 -92.31 75.01
N GLY A 47 -44.76 -91.66 75.94
CA GLY A 47 -44.27 -90.30 75.78
C GLY A 47 -43.22 -90.15 74.66
N LEU A 48 -42.43 -91.18 74.38
CA LEU A 48 -41.52 -91.25 73.23
C LEU A 48 -42.29 -91.45 71.92
N ILE A 49 -43.30 -92.33 71.91
CA ILE A 49 -44.18 -92.55 70.75
C ILE A 49 -44.94 -91.27 70.40
N ASP A 50 -45.58 -90.60 71.38
CA ASP A 50 -46.32 -89.36 71.19
C ASP A 50 -45.42 -88.22 70.68
N LYS A 51 -44.21 -88.07 71.24
CA LYS A 51 -43.19 -87.14 70.73
C LYS A 51 -42.74 -87.50 69.32
N SER A 52 -42.51 -88.77 69.00
CA SER A 52 -42.05 -89.18 67.67
C SER A 52 -43.10 -88.92 66.58
N ILE A 53 -44.38 -89.22 66.86
CA ILE A 53 -45.50 -88.95 65.96
C ILE A 53 -45.69 -87.43 65.78
N SER A 54 -45.66 -86.67 66.87
CA SER A 54 -45.80 -85.20 66.83
C SER A 54 -44.64 -84.54 66.07
N ASN A 55 -43.40 -84.96 66.33
CA ASN A 55 -42.22 -84.46 65.63
C ASN A 55 -42.23 -84.84 64.15
N ALA A 56 -42.67 -86.06 63.79
CA ALA A 56 -42.77 -86.49 62.40
C ALA A 56 -43.88 -85.73 61.64
N HIS A 57 -45.03 -85.50 62.28
CA HIS A 57 -46.12 -84.70 61.72
C HIS A 57 -45.68 -83.24 61.50
N ALA A 58 -45.09 -82.60 62.52
CA ALA A 58 -44.57 -81.24 62.43
C ALA A 58 -43.47 -81.12 61.36
N SER A 59 -42.53 -82.08 61.32
CA SER A 59 -41.47 -82.11 60.29
C SER A 59 -42.06 -82.25 58.88
N LEU A 60 -43.03 -83.14 58.67
CA LEU A 60 -43.64 -83.35 57.35
C LEU A 60 -44.51 -82.17 56.92
N SER A 61 -45.21 -81.47 57.84
CA SER A 61 -45.88 -80.22 57.50
C SER A 61 -44.85 -79.16 57.13
N ASN A 62 -43.84 -78.91 57.97
CA ASN A 62 -42.77 -77.94 57.68
C ASN A 62 -42.10 -78.23 56.33
N TRP A 63 -41.85 -79.50 55.98
CA TRP A 63 -41.35 -79.88 54.64
C TRP A 63 -42.36 -79.61 53.52
N ARG A 64 -43.67 -79.89 53.70
CA ARG A 64 -44.71 -79.54 52.72
C ARG A 64 -44.75 -78.03 52.49
N ASP A 65 -44.75 -77.27 53.58
CA ASP A 65 -44.99 -75.84 53.61
C ASP A 65 -43.75 -75.08 53.08
N SER A 66 -42.53 -75.51 53.41
CA SER A 66 -41.28 -75.01 52.79
C SER A 66 -41.12 -75.39 51.33
N ILE A 67 -41.52 -76.60 50.90
CA ILE A 67 -41.54 -76.96 49.47
C ILE A 67 -42.53 -76.08 48.71
N GLN A 68 -43.70 -75.81 49.29
CA GLN A 68 -44.71 -74.94 48.69
C GLN A 68 -44.22 -73.48 48.59
N LYS A 69 -43.58 -72.93 49.64
CA LYS A 69 -42.93 -71.60 49.61
C LYS A 69 -41.83 -71.53 48.55
N THR A 70 -40.99 -72.56 48.47
CA THR A 70 -39.89 -72.65 47.47
C THR A 70 -40.46 -72.68 46.05
N GLN A 71 -41.55 -73.42 45.82
CA GLN A 71 -42.19 -73.51 44.50
C GLN A 71 -42.90 -72.20 44.10
N THR A 72 -43.53 -71.48 45.02
CA THR A 72 -44.12 -70.16 44.72
C THR A 72 -43.04 -69.13 44.38
N LEU A 73 -41.96 -69.06 45.17
CA LEU A 73 -40.84 -68.14 44.92
C LEU A 73 -40.10 -68.46 43.61
N TYR A 74 -39.91 -69.73 43.28
CA TYR A 74 -39.31 -70.14 42.01
C TYR A 74 -40.18 -69.77 40.79
N ASN A 75 -41.51 -69.91 40.91
CA ASN A 75 -42.43 -69.46 39.86
C ASN A 75 -42.38 -67.94 39.68
N GLU A 76 -42.40 -67.17 40.77
CA GLU A 76 -42.29 -65.72 40.75
C GLU A 76 -40.96 -65.25 40.13
N HIS A 77 -39.83 -65.84 40.54
CA HIS A 77 -38.52 -65.62 39.91
C HIS A 77 -38.56 -65.89 38.40
N ARG A 78 -39.19 -66.98 37.97
CA ARG A 78 -39.29 -67.37 36.55
C ARG A 78 -40.14 -66.39 35.75
N GLU A 79 -41.24 -65.87 36.30
CA GLU A 79 -42.08 -64.87 35.64
C GLU A 79 -41.38 -63.49 35.56
N LYS A 80 -40.75 -63.05 36.66
CA LYS A 80 -39.93 -61.83 36.70
C LYS A 80 -38.76 -61.90 35.72
N THR A 81 -38.03 -63.02 35.69
CA THR A 81 -36.97 -63.30 34.70
C THR A 81 -37.49 -63.12 33.27
N LYS A 82 -38.63 -63.74 32.94
CA LYS A 82 -39.23 -63.65 31.59
C LYS A 82 -39.52 -62.20 31.21
N MET A 83 -40.23 -61.46 32.07
CA MET A 83 -40.59 -60.05 31.85
C MET A 83 -39.35 -59.16 31.66
N ILE A 84 -38.31 -59.35 32.46
CA ILE A 84 -37.05 -58.61 32.33
C ILE A 84 -36.35 -58.94 31.00
N THR A 85 -36.29 -60.23 30.61
CA THR A 85 -35.68 -60.62 29.31
C THR A 85 -36.44 -60.09 28.09
N GLU A 86 -37.77 -60.05 28.15
CA GLU A 86 -38.62 -59.56 27.05
C GLU A 86 -38.51 -58.03 26.90
N THR A 87 -38.54 -57.29 28.00
CA THR A 87 -38.36 -55.82 27.98
C THR A 87 -36.94 -55.41 27.61
N PHE A 88 -35.91 -56.13 28.07
CA PHE A 88 -34.53 -55.93 27.59
C PHE A 88 -34.38 -56.19 26.09
N LYS A 89 -35.12 -57.15 25.53
CA LYS A 89 -35.13 -57.41 24.09
C LYS A 89 -35.79 -56.27 23.31
N GLU A 90 -36.94 -55.74 23.76
CA GLU A 90 -37.56 -54.56 23.15
C GLU A 90 -36.60 -53.36 23.12
N ILE A 91 -35.92 -53.11 24.25
CA ILE A 91 -34.95 -52.00 24.38
C ILE A 91 -33.77 -52.22 23.41
N ASP A 92 -33.22 -53.42 23.34
CA ASP A 92 -32.09 -53.75 22.45
C ASP A 92 -32.45 -53.60 20.96
N GLU A 93 -33.65 -54.03 20.55
CA GLU A 93 -34.15 -53.85 19.18
C GLU A 93 -34.36 -52.35 18.85
N GLY A 94 -34.91 -51.58 19.80
CA GLY A 94 -35.03 -50.12 19.69
C GLY A 94 -33.68 -49.40 19.58
N LEU A 95 -32.67 -49.80 20.36
CA LEU A 95 -31.34 -49.21 20.33
C LEU A 95 -30.57 -49.55 19.04
N ARG A 96 -30.68 -50.80 18.54
CA ARG A 96 -30.13 -51.17 17.22
C ARG A 96 -30.72 -50.27 16.13
N ALA A 97 -32.04 -50.10 16.09
CA ALA A 97 -32.68 -49.19 15.14
C ALA A 97 -32.19 -47.74 15.29
N GLY A 98 -31.97 -47.27 16.53
CA GLY A 98 -31.43 -45.94 16.83
C GLY A 98 -29.98 -45.71 16.37
N PHE A 99 -29.13 -46.76 16.39
CA PHE A 99 -27.75 -46.72 15.89
C PHE A 99 -27.63 -46.83 14.36
N TYR A 100 -28.50 -47.62 13.70
CA TYR A 100 -28.46 -47.80 12.24
C TYR A 100 -29.23 -46.72 11.46
N ALA A 101 -30.19 -46.02 12.07
CA ALA A 101 -30.89 -44.91 11.44
C ALA A 101 -29.99 -43.67 11.34
N LYS A 102 -29.86 -43.08 10.14
CA LYS A 102 -29.27 -41.74 10.00
C LYS A 102 -30.12 -40.71 10.77
N PRO A 103 -29.52 -39.88 11.65
CA PRO A 103 -30.26 -39.00 12.55
C PRO A 103 -30.85 -37.81 11.78
N SER A 104 -32.18 -37.77 11.68
CA SER A 104 -32.87 -36.64 11.06
C SER A 104 -32.78 -35.41 11.96
N LEU A 105 -31.98 -34.41 11.58
CA LEU A 105 -31.69 -33.21 12.37
C LEU A 105 -32.97 -32.49 12.81
N THR A 106 -34.03 -32.50 11.98
CA THR A 106 -35.34 -31.91 12.29
C THR A 106 -36.24 -32.78 13.18
N LYS A 107 -35.99 -34.10 13.29
CA LYS A 107 -36.73 -35.04 14.14
C LYS A 107 -35.95 -35.54 15.35
N THR A 108 -34.67 -35.21 15.48
CA THR A 108 -33.77 -35.57 16.61
C THR A 108 -34.44 -35.38 17.96
N LYS A 109 -35.19 -34.28 18.18
CA LYS A 109 -35.93 -34.08 19.44
C LYS A 109 -36.91 -35.23 19.73
N LYS A 110 -37.74 -35.65 18.76
CA LYS A 110 -38.67 -36.77 18.95
C LYS A 110 -37.96 -38.11 19.18
N GLN A 111 -36.76 -38.29 18.63
CA GLN A 111 -35.94 -39.46 18.90
C GLN A 111 -35.32 -39.39 20.31
N LEU A 112 -34.89 -38.21 20.77
CA LEU A 112 -34.44 -37.97 22.14
C LEU A 112 -35.59 -38.22 23.15
N ASP A 113 -36.79 -37.70 22.87
CA ASP A 113 -38.00 -37.94 23.66
C ASP A 113 -38.28 -39.46 23.79
N SER A 114 -38.07 -40.24 22.71
CA SER A 114 -38.19 -41.71 22.76
C SER A 114 -37.06 -42.41 23.51
N LEU A 115 -35.82 -41.92 23.43
CA LEU A 115 -34.69 -42.45 24.21
C LEU A 115 -34.89 -42.23 25.72
N GLU A 116 -35.50 -41.11 26.12
CA GLU A 116 -35.88 -40.86 27.51
C GLU A 116 -37.00 -41.83 27.97
N GLN A 117 -37.95 -42.21 27.10
CA GLN A 117 -38.94 -43.26 27.40
C GLN A 117 -38.31 -44.64 27.59
N TRP A 118 -37.37 -45.03 26.71
CA TRP A 118 -36.60 -46.28 26.86
C TRP A 118 -35.74 -46.28 28.14
N ARG A 119 -35.15 -45.13 28.49
CA ARG A 119 -34.40 -44.93 29.74
C ARG A 119 -35.27 -45.11 30.98
N ASN A 120 -36.49 -44.57 30.97
CA ASN A 120 -37.43 -44.73 32.08
C ASN A 120 -37.85 -46.20 32.22
N ARG A 121 -38.26 -46.87 31.13
CA ARG A 121 -38.58 -48.32 31.16
C ARG A 121 -37.41 -49.17 31.67
N LEU A 122 -36.16 -48.81 31.35
CA LEU A 122 -34.99 -49.51 31.88
C LEU A 122 -34.73 -49.20 33.38
N ALA A 123 -35.06 -47.98 33.84
CA ALA A 123 -35.01 -47.64 35.26
C ALA A 123 -36.06 -48.41 36.08
N ASP A 124 -37.28 -48.57 35.54
CA ASP A 124 -38.33 -49.39 36.17
C ASP A 124 -37.87 -50.85 36.36
N MET A 125 -37.18 -51.42 35.36
CA MET A 125 -36.61 -52.77 35.44
C MET A 125 -35.48 -52.92 36.46
N GLN A 126 -34.90 -51.85 37.01
CA GLN A 126 -33.97 -51.95 38.15
C GLN A 126 -34.70 -52.45 39.40
N GLY A 127 -35.87 -51.90 39.71
CA GLY A 127 -36.67 -52.33 40.87
C GLY A 127 -37.11 -53.79 40.77
N GLU A 128 -37.43 -54.24 39.56
CA GLU A 128 -37.79 -55.64 39.31
C GLU A 128 -36.59 -56.59 39.36
N LEU A 129 -35.40 -56.14 38.95
CA LEU A 129 -34.15 -56.85 39.19
C LEU A 129 -33.83 -56.94 40.69
N ASP A 130 -34.12 -55.91 41.47
CA ASP A 130 -33.89 -55.88 42.92
C ASP A 130 -34.91 -56.75 43.70
N VAL A 131 -36.15 -56.88 43.22
CA VAL A 131 -37.10 -57.90 43.70
C VAL A 131 -36.58 -59.31 43.38
N LEU A 132 -36.08 -59.54 42.16
CA LEU A 132 -35.49 -60.82 41.77
C LEU A 132 -34.22 -61.16 42.58
N ASN A 133 -33.40 -60.14 42.90
CA ASN A 133 -32.26 -60.27 43.80
C ASN A 133 -32.70 -60.76 45.19
N LYS A 134 -33.76 -60.19 45.74
CA LYS A 134 -34.31 -60.53 47.07
C LYS A 134 -34.91 -61.94 47.11
N ILE A 135 -35.60 -62.38 46.06
CA ILE A 135 -36.14 -63.75 45.95
C ILE A 135 -35.02 -64.82 46.03
N LEU A 136 -33.79 -64.45 45.66
CA LEU A 136 -32.59 -65.30 45.76
C LEU A 136 -31.82 -65.15 47.08
N GLU A 137 -32.20 -64.18 47.92
CA GLU A 137 -31.64 -63.95 49.26
C GLU A 137 -32.54 -64.53 50.36
N ASP A 138 -33.85 -64.69 50.11
CA ASP A 138 -34.73 -65.55 50.91
C ASP A 138 -34.25 -67.02 50.86
N GLU A 139 -34.26 -67.72 52.02
CA GLU A 139 -33.71 -69.08 52.16
C GLU A 139 -34.48 -70.15 51.35
N LEU A 140 -34.11 -70.30 50.08
CA LEU A 140 -34.58 -71.36 49.19
C LEU A 140 -33.79 -72.65 49.45
N HIS A 141 -34.46 -73.72 49.92
CA HIS A 141 -33.87 -75.05 50.11
C HIS A 141 -33.71 -75.79 48.78
N LEU A 142 -32.91 -75.24 47.87
CA LEU A 142 -32.64 -75.74 46.51
C LEU A 142 -31.31 -76.52 46.43
N SER A 143 -31.12 -77.22 45.32
CA SER A 143 -29.83 -77.87 45.02
C SER A 143 -28.72 -76.82 44.85
N PRO A 144 -27.46 -77.10 45.27
CA PRO A 144 -26.31 -76.25 44.96
C PRO A 144 -26.10 -75.99 43.46
N SER A 145 -26.59 -76.88 42.58
CA SER A 145 -26.60 -76.62 41.14
C SER A 145 -27.66 -75.59 40.73
N ASP A 146 -28.82 -75.57 41.37
CA ASP A 146 -29.93 -74.69 41.01
C ASP A 146 -29.66 -73.27 41.54
N THR A 147 -29.15 -73.14 42.76
CA THR A 147 -28.72 -71.83 43.30
C THR A 147 -27.59 -71.22 42.48
N LYS A 148 -26.65 -72.03 42.00
CA LYS A 148 -25.62 -71.59 41.04
C LYS A 148 -26.26 -71.10 39.73
N ASN A 149 -27.11 -71.90 39.09
CA ASN A 149 -27.77 -71.55 37.82
C ASN A 149 -28.59 -70.25 37.93
N LEU A 150 -29.31 -70.07 39.03
CA LEU A 150 -30.11 -68.87 39.30
C LEU A 150 -29.22 -67.64 39.56
N ASN A 151 -28.12 -67.79 40.29
CA ASN A 151 -27.16 -66.70 40.51
C ASN A 151 -26.43 -66.29 39.22
N GLU A 152 -26.09 -67.24 38.34
CA GLU A 152 -25.55 -66.95 37.00
C GLU A 152 -26.57 -66.17 36.13
N GLN A 153 -27.87 -66.50 36.23
CA GLN A 153 -28.93 -65.72 35.58
C GLN A 153 -29.05 -64.29 36.17
N LYS A 154 -29.03 -64.13 37.50
CA LYS A 154 -29.00 -62.83 38.21
C LYS A 154 -27.83 -61.96 37.72
N ILE A 155 -26.62 -62.51 37.66
CA ILE A 155 -25.41 -61.81 37.18
C ILE A 155 -25.56 -61.40 35.71
N PHE A 156 -26.01 -62.31 34.85
CA PHE A 156 -26.21 -62.04 33.42
C PHE A 156 -27.25 -60.91 33.17
N LEU A 157 -28.38 -60.94 33.87
CA LEU A 157 -29.40 -59.88 33.75
C LEU A 157 -28.89 -58.53 34.26
N SER A 158 -28.17 -58.51 35.38
CA SER A 158 -27.56 -57.29 35.94
C SER A 158 -26.51 -56.68 35.00
N GLN A 159 -25.65 -57.51 34.42
CA GLN A 159 -24.70 -57.07 33.40
C GLN A 159 -25.42 -56.51 32.16
N ARG A 160 -26.44 -57.23 31.65
CA ARG A 160 -27.20 -56.80 30.47
C ARG A 160 -27.96 -55.48 30.68
N HIS A 161 -28.46 -55.23 31.89
CA HIS A 161 -29.04 -53.95 32.30
C HIS A 161 -28.02 -52.82 32.18
N SER A 162 -26.83 -53.01 32.75
CA SER A 162 -25.71 -52.06 32.70
C SER A 162 -25.28 -51.76 31.25
N ASP A 163 -25.18 -52.78 30.40
CA ASP A 163 -24.83 -52.64 28.99
C ASP A 163 -25.89 -51.82 28.22
N LEU A 164 -27.18 -52.12 28.40
CA LEU A 164 -28.28 -51.37 27.78
C LEU A 164 -28.32 -49.91 28.27
N LYS A 165 -28.05 -49.70 29.56
CA LYS A 165 -27.97 -48.37 30.20
C LYS A 165 -26.82 -47.54 29.64
N HIS A 166 -25.66 -48.15 29.40
CA HIS A 166 -24.51 -47.50 28.75
C HIS A 166 -24.79 -47.18 27.28
N GLN A 167 -25.41 -48.11 26.53
CA GLN A 167 -25.78 -47.89 25.13
C GLN A 167 -26.83 -46.77 24.97
N LEU A 168 -27.85 -46.73 25.84
CA LEU A 168 -28.82 -45.62 25.93
C LEU A 168 -28.13 -44.28 26.20
N ALA A 169 -27.22 -44.23 27.17
CA ALA A 169 -26.49 -43.01 27.50
C ALA A 169 -25.65 -42.52 26.30
N ARG A 170 -24.96 -43.43 25.60
CA ARG A 170 -24.14 -43.09 24.42
C ARG A 170 -24.97 -42.54 23.26
N LEU A 171 -26.10 -43.20 22.92
CA LEU A 171 -27.04 -42.72 21.90
C LEU A 171 -27.63 -41.35 22.27
N THR A 172 -28.06 -41.19 23.52
CA THR A 172 -28.65 -39.94 24.02
C THR A 172 -27.65 -38.79 23.94
N CYS A 173 -26.36 -39.04 24.24
CA CYS A 173 -25.30 -38.04 24.10
C CYS A 173 -25.10 -37.62 22.63
N GLN A 174 -24.93 -38.58 21.72
CA GLN A 174 -24.74 -38.34 20.29
C GLN A 174 -25.91 -37.55 19.66
N TYR A 175 -27.16 -37.97 19.90
CA TYR A 175 -28.34 -37.27 19.39
C TYR A 175 -28.48 -35.85 19.96
N LYS A 176 -28.11 -35.63 21.23
CA LYS A 176 -28.15 -34.33 21.90
C LYS A 176 -27.04 -33.40 21.40
N GLU A 177 -25.85 -33.91 21.15
CA GLU A 177 -24.74 -33.18 20.52
C GLU A 177 -25.12 -32.71 19.10
N HIS A 178 -25.59 -33.61 18.24
CA HIS A 178 -26.01 -33.26 16.87
C HIS A 178 -27.13 -32.22 16.84
N PHE A 179 -28.14 -32.36 17.71
CA PHE A 179 -29.22 -31.36 17.82
C PHE A 179 -28.70 -29.99 18.30
N ASN A 180 -27.83 -29.95 19.31
CA ASN A 180 -27.26 -28.71 19.82
C ASN A 180 -26.36 -28.01 18.80
N LEU A 181 -25.54 -28.77 18.06
CA LEU A 181 -24.72 -28.26 16.96
C LEU A 181 -25.58 -27.67 15.84
N TYR A 182 -26.61 -28.39 15.39
CA TYR A 182 -27.54 -27.90 14.37
C TYR A 182 -28.28 -26.62 14.82
N LYS A 183 -28.80 -26.59 16.06
CA LYS A 183 -29.48 -25.41 16.61
C LYS A 183 -28.54 -24.19 16.68
N ARG A 184 -27.28 -24.39 17.10
CA ARG A 184 -26.26 -23.32 17.16
C ARG A 184 -25.88 -22.82 15.77
N TRP A 185 -25.71 -23.73 14.81
CA TRP A 185 -25.45 -23.41 13.40
C TRP A 185 -26.61 -22.62 12.78
N GLN A 186 -27.86 -23.06 12.99
CA GLN A 186 -29.05 -22.39 12.46
C GLN A 186 -29.23 -20.97 13.04
N SER A 187 -28.93 -20.76 14.33
CA SER A 187 -28.92 -19.41 14.91
C SER A 187 -27.87 -18.55 14.23
N LYS A 188 -26.61 -19.01 14.19
CA LYS A 188 -25.50 -18.22 13.62
C LYS A 188 -25.66 -17.94 12.12
N LEU A 189 -26.26 -18.86 11.36
CA LEU A 189 -26.63 -18.65 9.96
C LEU A 189 -27.63 -17.50 9.82
N LYS A 190 -28.67 -17.47 10.68
CA LYS A 190 -29.66 -16.38 10.69
C LYS A 190 -28.99 -15.07 11.06
N ASP A 191 -28.24 -15.05 12.18
CA ASP A 191 -27.55 -13.86 12.71
C ASP A 191 -26.63 -13.23 11.64
N LEU A 192 -25.87 -14.06 10.93
CA LEU A 192 -24.97 -13.62 9.86
C LEU A 192 -25.74 -13.16 8.61
N SER A 193 -26.78 -13.87 8.18
CA SER A 193 -27.57 -13.48 6.99
C SER A 193 -28.30 -12.14 7.21
N SER A 194 -28.83 -11.88 8.41
CA SER A 194 -29.34 -10.54 8.76
C SER A 194 -28.22 -9.49 8.69
N TRP A 195 -27.06 -9.76 9.28
CA TRP A 195 -25.93 -8.81 9.26
C TRP A 195 -25.42 -8.53 7.83
N ILE A 196 -25.30 -9.54 6.96
CA ILE A 196 -24.93 -9.32 5.54
C ILE A 196 -25.98 -8.47 4.85
N THR A 197 -27.28 -8.73 5.10
CA THR A 197 -28.39 -7.96 4.53
C THR A 197 -28.33 -6.50 4.98
N ASP A 198 -28.12 -6.25 6.28
CA ASP A 198 -28.04 -4.91 6.86
C ASP A 198 -26.83 -4.13 6.33
N MET A 199 -25.64 -4.75 6.25
CA MET A 199 -24.46 -4.12 5.66
C MET A 199 -24.63 -3.87 4.15
N THR A 200 -25.25 -4.81 3.43
CA THR A 200 -25.58 -4.65 2.00
C THR A 200 -26.58 -3.52 1.75
N ASN A 201 -27.49 -3.26 2.69
CA ASN A 201 -28.42 -2.13 2.61
C ASN A 201 -27.71 -0.81 2.97
N LYS A 202 -26.87 -0.77 4.01
CA LYS A 202 -26.03 0.39 4.32
C LYS A 202 -25.18 0.83 3.11
N MET A 203 -24.49 -0.09 2.43
CA MET A 203 -23.73 0.25 1.22
C MET A 203 -24.59 0.91 0.12
N LYS A 204 -25.86 0.51 -0.02
CA LYS A 204 -26.80 1.11 -0.99
C LYS A 204 -27.30 2.48 -0.54
N GLU A 205 -27.59 2.64 0.76
CA GLU A 205 -28.01 3.91 1.36
C GLU A 205 -26.88 4.93 1.33
N GLU A 206 -25.64 4.53 1.57
CA GLU A 206 -24.48 5.42 1.48
C GLU A 206 -24.17 5.82 0.04
N ARG A 207 -24.28 4.92 -0.94
CA ARG A 207 -24.26 5.27 -2.39
C ARG A 207 -25.35 6.28 -2.78
N ALA A 208 -26.44 6.40 -2.01
CA ALA A 208 -27.46 7.43 -2.19
C ALA A 208 -27.14 8.74 -1.42
N LEU A 209 -26.58 8.65 -0.21
CA LEU A 209 -26.24 9.81 0.61
C LEU A 209 -24.99 10.56 0.13
N VAL A 210 -24.01 9.87 -0.45
CA VAL A 210 -22.84 10.49 -1.13
C VAL A 210 -23.31 11.46 -2.23
N MET A 211 -24.34 11.06 -2.98
CA MET A 211 -24.96 11.85 -4.06
C MET A 211 -25.64 13.15 -3.58
N GLN A 212 -25.82 13.35 -2.27
CA GLN A 212 -26.40 14.57 -1.69
C GLN A 212 -25.41 15.44 -0.91
N ARG A 213 -24.26 14.90 -0.47
CA ARG A 213 -23.44 15.54 0.59
C ARG A 213 -22.01 15.90 0.23
N LYS A 214 -21.50 15.58 -0.97
CA LYS A 214 -20.07 15.79 -1.34
C LYS A 214 -19.11 15.36 -0.20
N LYS A 215 -19.23 14.10 0.29
CA LYS A 215 -18.29 13.55 1.28
C LYS A 215 -16.86 13.62 0.71
N THR A 216 -15.84 13.88 1.50
CA THR A 216 -14.46 13.91 0.97
C THR A 216 -13.93 12.50 0.70
N VAL A 217 -12.92 12.37 -0.17
CA VAL A 217 -12.23 11.08 -0.46
C VAL A 217 -11.79 10.37 0.83
N LYS A 218 -11.27 11.12 1.80
CA LYS A 218 -10.90 10.61 3.14
C LYS A 218 -12.07 9.96 3.86
N GLN A 219 -13.27 10.54 3.78
CA GLN A 219 -14.50 9.97 4.36
C GLN A 219 -15.04 8.78 3.57
N MET A 220 -14.60 8.55 2.32
CA MET A 220 -14.91 7.31 1.60
C MET A 220 -13.98 6.18 2.06
N TYR A 221 -12.66 6.39 2.07
CA TYR A 221 -11.72 5.40 2.63
C TYR A 221 -12.01 5.05 4.10
N GLU A 222 -12.45 6.01 4.92
CA GLU A 222 -12.89 5.72 6.30
C GLU A 222 -14.07 4.73 6.36
N LEU A 223 -15.00 4.79 5.40
CA LEU A 223 -16.15 3.87 5.33
C LEU A 223 -15.79 2.53 4.70
N GLU A 224 -14.94 2.51 3.68
CA GLU A 224 -14.45 1.25 3.11
C GLU A 224 -13.60 0.49 4.13
N TYR A 225 -12.74 1.18 4.89
CA TYR A 225 -12.00 0.60 5.99
C TYR A 225 -12.91 0.11 7.13
N GLU A 226 -13.98 0.84 7.48
CA GLU A 226 -14.99 0.34 8.41
C GLU A 226 -15.70 -0.91 7.87
N LEU A 227 -16.04 -0.96 6.58
CA LEU A 227 -16.64 -2.12 5.92
C LEU A 227 -15.69 -3.33 5.93
N GLU A 228 -14.44 -3.16 5.50
CA GLU A 228 -13.41 -4.20 5.46
C GLU A 228 -13.11 -4.74 6.87
N MET A 229 -12.95 -3.86 7.86
CA MET A 229 -12.77 -4.29 9.26
C MET A 229 -14.00 -5.07 9.79
N ASN A 230 -15.22 -4.62 9.46
CA ASN A 230 -16.45 -5.32 9.85
C ASN A 230 -16.58 -6.71 9.16
N ILE A 231 -16.18 -6.84 7.89
CA ILE A 231 -16.11 -8.11 7.17
C ILE A 231 -15.06 -9.04 7.82
N ASN A 232 -13.85 -8.55 8.08
CA ASN A 232 -12.79 -9.31 8.76
C ASN A 232 -13.22 -9.84 10.14
N LEU A 233 -13.94 -9.03 10.94
CA LEU A 233 -14.51 -9.46 12.22
C LEU A 233 -15.54 -10.59 12.07
N LYS A 234 -16.23 -10.69 10.93
CA LYS A 234 -17.22 -11.74 10.63
C LYS A 234 -16.67 -12.96 9.90
N GLN A 235 -15.51 -12.86 9.24
CA GLN A 235 -14.87 -13.96 8.50
C GLN A 235 -14.76 -15.25 9.35
N ARG A 236 -14.46 -15.13 10.65
CA ARG A 236 -14.38 -16.31 11.55
C ARG A 236 -15.73 -16.96 11.81
N GLU A 237 -16.82 -16.20 11.84
CA GLU A 237 -18.18 -16.76 11.98
C GLU A 237 -18.62 -17.45 10.67
N PHE A 238 -18.28 -16.88 9.52
CA PHE A 238 -18.51 -17.47 8.20
C PHE A 238 -17.73 -18.79 8.01
N ASN A 239 -16.42 -18.80 8.29
CA ASN A 239 -15.58 -20.01 8.21
C ASN A 239 -16.08 -21.12 9.16
N TRP A 240 -16.61 -20.76 10.34
CA TRP A 240 -17.24 -21.71 11.26
C TRP A 240 -18.56 -22.25 10.72
N LEU A 241 -19.38 -21.43 10.06
CA LEU A 241 -20.62 -21.86 9.41
C LEU A 241 -20.37 -22.79 8.22
N GLN A 242 -19.36 -22.54 7.40
CA GLN A 242 -18.95 -23.47 6.32
C GLN A 242 -18.49 -24.82 6.89
N SER A 243 -17.48 -24.82 7.76
CA SER A 243 -16.91 -26.06 8.31
C SER A 243 -17.93 -26.87 9.12
N THR A 244 -18.76 -26.22 9.94
CA THR A 244 -19.82 -26.88 10.71
C THR A 244 -20.97 -27.35 9.81
N GLY A 245 -21.38 -26.55 8.82
CA GLY A 245 -22.42 -26.92 7.85
C GLY A 245 -22.03 -28.13 7.01
N ASN A 246 -20.80 -28.15 6.49
CA ASN A 246 -20.22 -29.28 5.75
C ASN A 246 -20.12 -30.55 6.62
N ASN A 247 -19.92 -30.42 7.93
CA ASN A 247 -19.93 -31.56 8.85
C ASN A 247 -21.36 -32.04 9.17
N LEU A 248 -22.33 -31.13 9.33
CA LEU A 248 -23.75 -31.47 9.47
C LEU A 248 -24.28 -32.18 8.20
N ILE A 249 -23.85 -31.73 7.01
CA ILE A 249 -24.18 -32.32 5.69
C ILE A 249 -23.82 -33.81 5.59
N LYS A 250 -22.67 -34.23 6.17
CA LYS A 250 -22.22 -35.64 6.21
C LYS A 250 -23.07 -36.53 7.12
N ILE A 251 -23.64 -35.95 8.17
CA ILE A 251 -24.41 -36.64 9.22
C ILE A 251 -25.91 -36.70 8.84
N ALA A 252 -26.38 -35.70 8.11
CA ALA A 252 -27.78 -35.50 7.77
C ALA A 252 -28.38 -36.55 6.81
N ASN A 253 -29.71 -36.59 6.79
CA ASN A 253 -30.51 -37.36 5.84
C ASN A 253 -30.60 -36.60 4.52
N GLU A 254 -30.68 -37.27 3.36
CA GLU A 254 -30.60 -36.65 2.02
C GLU A 254 -31.46 -35.39 1.82
N LYS A 255 -32.72 -35.41 2.30
CA LYS A 255 -33.64 -34.26 2.21
C LYS A 255 -33.24 -33.07 3.11
N GLU A 256 -32.47 -33.32 4.17
CA GLU A 256 -31.86 -32.31 5.03
C GLU A 256 -30.49 -31.89 4.49
N THR A 257 -29.69 -32.81 3.94
CA THR A 257 -28.45 -32.52 3.19
C THR A 257 -28.68 -31.49 2.08
N ILE A 258 -29.71 -31.69 1.23
CA ILE A 258 -30.08 -30.74 0.17
C ILE A 258 -30.51 -29.38 0.72
N ARG A 259 -31.14 -29.33 1.91
CA ARG A 259 -31.53 -28.07 2.56
C ARG A 259 -30.33 -27.33 3.14
N LEU A 260 -29.45 -28.05 3.84
CA LEU A 260 -28.19 -27.52 4.39
C LEU A 260 -27.30 -26.97 3.27
N GLN A 261 -27.14 -27.71 2.17
CA GLN A 261 -26.37 -27.27 1.02
C GLN A 261 -26.93 -25.97 0.44
N LYS A 262 -28.23 -25.90 0.13
CA LYS A 262 -28.87 -24.67 -0.38
C LYS A 262 -28.72 -23.47 0.57
N SER A 263 -28.78 -23.69 1.88
CA SER A 263 -28.53 -22.64 2.87
C SER A 263 -27.06 -22.20 2.92
N LEU A 264 -26.12 -23.11 2.63
CA LEU A 264 -24.70 -22.81 2.47
C LEU A 264 -24.40 -22.06 1.17
N ASP A 265 -25.01 -22.48 0.06
CA ASP A 265 -24.85 -21.86 -1.25
C ASP A 265 -25.33 -20.40 -1.24
N GLU A 266 -26.48 -20.13 -0.59
CA GLU A 266 -27.03 -18.77 -0.50
C GLU A 266 -26.23 -17.89 0.47
N ILE A 267 -25.76 -18.38 1.64
CA ILE A 267 -24.89 -17.56 2.51
C ILE A 267 -23.52 -17.31 1.88
N ASN A 268 -22.95 -18.29 1.14
CA ASN A 268 -21.73 -18.09 0.35
C ASN A 268 -21.93 -17.02 -0.72
N LYS A 269 -23.04 -17.06 -1.45
CA LYS A 269 -23.38 -16.08 -2.48
C LYS A 269 -23.59 -14.67 -1.91
N GLN A 270 -24.28 -14.56 -0.77
CA GLN A 270 -24.47 -13.28 -0.08
C GLN A 270 -23.15 -12.73 0.50
N TRP A 271 -22.31 -13.60 1.06
CA TRP A 271 -20.97 -13.24 1.55
C TRP A 271 -20.07 -12.75 0.42
N ASN A 272 -19.92 -13.54 -0.65
CA ASN A 272 -19.07 -13.20 -1.78
C ASN A 272 -19.50 -11.88 -2.43
N TYR A 273 -20.81 -11.63 -2.58
CA TYR A 273 -21.32 -10.35 -3.11
C TYR A 273 -20.99 -9.14 -2.21
N LEU A 274 -20.97 -9.32 -0.89
CA LEU A 274 -20.53 -8.29 0.05
C LEU A 274 -19.01 -8.07 -0.01
N THR A 275 -18.23 -9.14 -0.14
CA THR A 275 -16.76 -9.06 -0.21
C THR A 275 -16.28 -8.46 -1.52
N THR A 276 -16.67 -9.00 -2.68
CA THR A 276 -16.24 -8.45 -3.98
C THR A 276 -16.83 -7.07 -4.23
N GLY A 277 -18.07 -6.80 -3.76
CA GLY A 277 -18.64 -5.44 -3.77
C GLY A 277 -17.96 -4.46 -2.79
N GLY A 278 -17.07 -4.95 -1.93
CA GLY A 278 -16.08 -4.18 -1.18
C GLY A 278 -14.84 -3.93 -2.01
N GLU A 279 -14.16 -5.00 -2.41
CA GLU A 279 -12.92 -5.01 -3.20
C GLU A 279 -13.05 -4.14 -4.48
N GLU A 280 -14.11 -4.33 -5.29
CA GLU A 280 -14.43 -3.54 -6.49
C GLU A 280 -14.56 -2.02 -6.26
N ARG A 281 -14.81 -1.58 -5.03
CA ARG A 281 -14.88 -0.14 -4.68
C ARG A 281 -13.56 0.41 -4.18
N ASP A 282 -12.80 -0.37 -3.42
CA ASP A 282 -11.47 0.02 -2.94
C ASP A 282 -10.51 0.13 -4.14
N ASP A 283 -10.48 -0.90 -5.01
CA ASP A 283 -9.77 -0.90 -6.30
C ASP A 283 -10.11 0.33 -7.14
N LYS A 284 -11.40 0.69 -7.22
CA LYS A 284 -11.86 1.84 -8.03
C LYS A 284 -11.56 3.19 -7.38
N LEU A 285 -11.58 3.29 -6.06
CA LEU A 285 -11.16 4.50 -5.35
C LEU A 285 -9.66 4.74 -5.52
N ASP A 286 -8.84 3.69 -5.50
CA ASP A 286 -7.42 3.78 -5.81
C ASP A 286 -7.16 4.14 -7.28
N GLU A 287 -7.87 3.51 -8.23
CA GLU A 287 -7.77 3.85 -9.66
C GLU A 287 -8.13 5.33 -9.93
N LEU A 288 -9.24 5.82 -9.35
CA LEU A 288 -9.65 7.21 -9.48
C LEU A 288 -8.69 8.17 -8.75
N THR A 289 -8.15 7.77 -7.60
CA THR A 289 -7.20 8.59 -6.84
C THR A 289 -5.84 8.69 -7.55
N GLU A 290 -5.36 7.64 -8.22
CA GLU A 290 -4.10 7.66 -8.96
C GLU A 290 -4.24 8.32 -10.36
N THR A 291 -5.37 8.14 -11.03
CA THR A 291 -5.68 8.89 -12.26
C THR A 291 -5.84 10.39 -11.96
N MET A 292 -6.45 10.78 -10.84
CA MET A 292 -6.49 12.18 -10.38
C MET A 292 -5.08 12.77 -10.21
N LYS A 293 -4.18 12.11 -9.46
CA LYS A 293 -2.78 12.54 -9.29
C LYS A 293 -2.07 12.69 -10.64
N THR A 294 -2.24 11.70 -11.51
CA THR A 294 -1.62 11.66 -12.85
C THR A 294 -2.14 12.79 -13.74
N LEU A 295 -3.44 13.10 -13.68
CA LEU A 295 -4.04 14.21 -14.43
C LEU A 295 -3.61 15.57 -13.90
N LEU A 296 -3.63 15.79 -12.59
CA LEU A 296 -3.12 17.03 -11.99
C LEU A 296 -1.65 17.26 -12.34
N LYS A 297 -0.82 16.21 -12.37
CA LYS A 297 0.55 16.30 -12.87
C LYS A 297 0.59 16.68 -14.36
N LYS A 298 -0.12 15.96 -15.24
CA LYS A 298 -0.20 16.27 -16.68
C LYS A 298 -0.66 17.70 -16.97
N ILE A 299 -1.65 18.19 -16.23
CA ILE A 299 -2.13 19.58 -16.31
C ILE A 299 -0.99 20.55 -15.99
N ASN A 300 -0.31 20.37 -14.87
CA ASN A 300 0.78 21.24 -14.43
C ASN A 300 2.00 21.19 -15.39
N ASP A 301 2.42 19.99 -15.81
CA ASP A 301 3.51 19.79 -16.77
C ASP A 301 3.17 20.46 -18.12
N THR A 302 1.91 20.36 -18.57
CA THR A 302 1.42 21.05 -19.77
C THR A 302 1.47 22.56 -19.59
N LEU A 303 0.83 23.09 -18.53
CA LEU A 303 0.76 24.52 -18.20
C LEU A 303 2.15 25.17 -18.08
N ALA A 304 3.14 24.46 -17.55
CA ALA A 304 4.53 24.90 -17.50
C ALA A 304 5.12 25.00 -18.92
N SER A 305 4.94 23.96 -19.75
CA SER A 305 5.47 23.94 -21.12
C SER A 305 4.85 24.98 -22.07
N LEU A 306 3.71 25.59 -21.71
CA LEU A 306 3.09 26.68 -22.46
C LEU A 306 3.74 28.05 -22.18
N VAL A 307 4.42 28.25 -21.05
CA VAL A 307 4.99 29.56 -20.68
C VAL A 307 6.04 30.04 -21.71
N ASP A 308 6.91 29.14 -22.18
CA ASP A 308 7.90 29.43 -23.22
C ASP A 308 7.30 29.70 -24.60
N VAL A 309 6.09 29.18 -24.85
CA VAL A 309 5.36 29.40 -26.11
C VAL A 309 4.62 30.74 -26.06
N GLU A 310 3.93 31.03 -24.95
CA GLU A 310 3.22 32.29 -24.74
C GLU A 310 4.17 33.49 -24.66
N THR A 311 5.31 33.37 -23.98
CA THR A 311 6.31 34.46 -23.93
C THR A 311 6.89 34.78 -25.31
N LYS A 312 7.13 33.78 -26.15
CA LYS A 312 7.52 33.96 -27.57
C LYS A 312 6.38 34.54 -28.41
N LEU A 313 5.14 34.15 -28.13
CA LEU A 313 3.94 34.63 -28.83
C LEU A 313 3.58 36.08 -28.47
N MET A 314 3.90 36.52 -27.26
CA MET A 314 3.77 37.90 -26.77
C MET A 314 4.99 38.78 -27.11
N ALA A 315 6.10 38.20 -27.56
CA ALA A 315 7.28 38.96 -27.96
C ALA A 315 7.04 39.75 -29.25
N ASN A 316 7.54 40.99 -29.31
CA ASN A 316 7.44 41.80 -30.52
C ASN A 316 8.27 41.18 -31.65
N VAL A 317 7.67 41.08 -32.84
CA VAL A 317 8.35 40.55 -34.03
C VAL A 317 9.50 41.46 -34.45
N VAL A 318 10.72 40.93 -34.39
CA VAL A 318 11.96 41.65 -34.69
C VAL A 318 12.34 41.47 -36.16
N LEU A 319 12.40 42.57 -36.90
CA LEU A 319 12.96 42.65 -38.25
C LEU A 319 14.33 43.32 -38.23
N GLU A 320 15.28 42.77 -38.98
CA GLU A 320 16.65 43.29 -39.08
C GLU A 320 16.92 44.02 -40.40
N ASN A 321 16.41 43.51 -41.53
CA ASN A 321 16.62 44.06 -42.88
C ASN A 321 15.38 43.89 -43.77
N ILE A 322 15.30 44.66 -44.86
CA ILE A 322 14.29 44.50 -45.94
C ILE A 322 14.83 43.63 -47.11
N THR A 323 15.78 42.73 -46.86
CA THR A 323 16.19 41.79 -47.92
C THR A 323 15.13 40.72 -48.08
N GLN A 324 14.95 40.23 -49.31
CA GLN A 324 13.97 39.17 -49.56
C GLN A 324 14.25 37.94 -48.70
N VAL A 325 15.53 37.55 -48.57
CA VAL A 325 15.96 36.42 -47.72
C VAL A 325 15.56 36.60 -46.25
N SER A 326 15.66 37.80 -45.65
CA SER A 326 15.26 38.00 -44.25
C SER A 326 13.74 38.00 -44.05
N LEU A 327 12.97 38.47 -45.03
CA LEU A 327 11.50 38.41 -44.99
C LEU A 327 10.97 36.99 -45.22
N ASP A 328 11.57 36.26 -46.16
CA ASP A 328 11.23 34.87 -46.47
C ASP A 328 11.60 33.95 -45.28
N LYS A 329 12.77 34.18 -44.65
CA LYS A 329 13.15 33.49 -43.41
C LYS A 329 12.18 33.77 -42.27
N LEU A 330 11.79 35.03 -42.02
CA LEU A 330 10.84 35.35 -40.95
C LEU A 330 9.47 34.69 -41.16
N GLU A 331 9.01 34.58 -42.40
CA GLU A 331 7.77 33.85 -42.71
C GLU A 331 7.91 32.33 -42.48
N GLU A 332 9.11 31.74 -42.62
CA GLU A 332 9.39 30.32 -42.34
C GLU A 332 9.61 30.03 -40.84
N ASP A 333 10.38 30.88 -40.14
CA ASP A 333 10.56 30.84 -38.69
C ASP A 333 9.17 30.96 -37.99
N ASN A 334 8.27 31.78 -38.52
CA ASN A 334 6.88 31.85 -38.04
C ASN A 334 6.02 30.64 -38.45
N LYS A 335 6.24 30.01 -39.62
CA LYS A 335 5.55 28.76 -40.00
C LYS A 335 5.91 27.60 -39.07
N THR A 336 7.21 27.43 -38.79
CA THR A 336 7.69 26.37 -37.89
C THR A 336 7.20 26.59 -36.45
N PHE A 337 7.21 27.83 -35.95
CA PHE A 337 6.62 28.15 -34.64
C PHE A 337 5.11 27.88 -34.57
N LEU A 338 4.36 28.13 -35.66
CA LEU A 338 2.93 27.78 -35.72
C LEU A 338 2.69 26.27 -35.65
N ILE A 339 3.53 25.44 -36.29
CA ILE A 339 3.43 23.97 -36.18
C ILE A 339 3.62 23.54 -34.72
N THR A 340 4.60 24.09 -34.00
CA THR A 340 4.79 23.83 -32.56
C THR A 340 3.59 24.28 -31.72
N ILE A 341 2.91 25.37 -32.10
CA ILE A 341 1.67 25.81 -31.45
C ILE A 341 0.52 24.83 -31.71
N ASP A 342 0.35 24.37 -32.95
CA ASP A 342 -0.68 23.39 -33.32
C ASP A 342 -0.47 22.04 -32.60
N GLU A 343 0.78 21.56 -32.49
CA GLU A 343 1.15 20.38 -31.68
C GLU A 343 0.79 20.54 -30.19
N LYS A 344 1.06 21.72 -29.62
CA LYS A 344 0.69 22.02 -28.22
C LYS A 344 -0.82 22.12 -28.04
N ILE A 345 -1.55 22.67 -29.01
CA ILE A 345 -3.02 22.71 -29.00
C ILE A 345 -3.61 21.30 -29.05
N VAL A 346 -3.06 20.38 -29.86
CA VAL A 346 -3.46 18.97 -29.85
C VAL A 346 -3.20 18.32 -28.49
N THR A 347 -2.02 18.59 -27.89
CA THR A 347 -1.67 18.09 -26.55
C THR A 347 -2.66 18.57 -25.49
N ILE A 348 -3.03 19.86 -25.52
CA ILE A 348 -4.04 20.42 -24.59
C ILE A 348 -5.40 19.74 -24.79
N LYS A 349 -5.86 19.58 -26.04
CA LYS A 349 -7.15 18.95 -26.36
C LYS A 349 -7.20 17.48 -25.92
N GLU A 350 -6.08 16.77 -25.93
CA GLU A 350 -5.99 15.43 -25.35
C GLU A 350 -6.09 15.46 -23.81
N VAL A 351 -5.33 16.33 -23.13
CA VAL A 351 -5.37 16.44 -21.66
C VAL A 351 -6.75 16.88 -21.16
N VAL A 352 -7.40 17.85 -21.82
CA VAL A 352 -8.78 18.26 -21.53
C VAL A 352 -9.73 17.06 -21.67
N LYS A 353 -9.66 16.30 -22.76
CA LYS A 353 -10.49 15.10 -22.94
C LYS A 353 -10.24 14.02 -21.88
N GLN A 354 -9.01 13.85 -21.42
CA GLN A 354 -8.71 12.93 -20.31
C GLN A 354 -9.31 13.43 -18.98
N CYS A 355 -9.41 14.75 -18.78
CA CYS A 355 -10.13 15.36 -17.64
C CYS A 355 -11.65 15.17 -17.78
N GLU A 356 -12.25 15.44 -18.94
CA GLU A 356 -13.68 15.20 -19.21
C GLU A 356 -14.08 13.75 -18.92
N ASN A 357 -13.30 12.78 -19.41
CA ASN A 357 -13.49 11.35 -19.11
C ASN A 357 -13.43 11.08 -17.60
N PHE A 358 -12.43 11.60 -16.90
CA PHE A 358 -12.28 11.41 -15.45
C PHE A 358 -13.45 12.00 -14.64
N LEU A 359 -13.92 13.20 -15.01
CA LEU A 359 -15.09 13.82 -14.39
C LEU A 359 -16.36 12.99 -14.65
N GLN A 360 -16.52 12.43 -15.85
CA GLN A 360 -17.60 11.52 -16.19
C GLN A 360 -17.51 10.21 -15.40
N ASP A 361 -16.33 9.63 -15.22
CA ASP A 361 -16.13 8.42 -14.41
C ASP A 361 -16.44 8.68 -12.92
N CYS A 362 -16.00 9.82 -12.36
CA CYS A 362 -16.37 10.24 -11.01
C CYS A 362 -17.90 10.36 -10.86
N TYR A 363 -18.59 10.94 -11.85
CA TYR A 363 -20.04 11.05 -11.87
C TYR A 363 -20.74 9.68 -11.97
N MET A 364 -20.27 8.79 -12.86
CA MET A 364 -20.86 7.46 -13.08
C MET A 364 -20.70 6.54 -11.87
N TRP A 365 -19.52 6.54 -11.25
CA TRP A 365 -19.25 5.80 -10.01
C TRP A 365 -19.78 6.51 -8.75
N LYS A 366 -20.21 7.77 -8.88
CA LYS A 366 -20.64 8.66 -7.79
C LYS A 366 -19.55 8.87 -6.74
N ALA A 367 -18.28 8.81 -7.15
CA ALA A 367 -17.14 9.10 -6.29
C ALA A 367 -17.11 10.61 -6.04
N SER A 368 -17.30 11.04 -4.78
CA SER A 368 -17.23 12.45 -4.40
C SER A 368 -15.78 12.89 -4.18
N ILE A 369 -15.00 12.77 -5.25
CA ILE A 369 -13.64 13.29 -5.35
C ILE A 369 -13.70 14.82 -5.46
N ASP A 370 -12.67 15.50 -4.96
CA ASP A 370 -12.53 16.95 -5.06
C ASP A 370 -12.12 17.35 -6.49
N THR A 371 -13.12 17.47 -7.37
CA THR A 371 -12.92 17.76 -8.79
C THR A 371 -12.57 19.22 -9.08
N ASP A 372 -12.80 20.13 -8.14
CA ASP A 372 -12.62 21.59 -8.30
C ASP A 372 -11.20 21.93 -8.81
N ALA A 373 -10.17 21.18 -8.39
CA ALA A 373 -8.79 21.36 -8.84
C ALA A 373 -8.56 20.93 -10.31
N ILE A 374 -9.20 19.85 -10.76
CA ILE A 374 -9.14 19.37 -12.16
C ILE A 374 -10.00 20.26 -13.05
N GLU A 375 -11.21 20.64 -12.62
CA GLU A 375 -12.07 21.56 -13.36
C GLU A 375 -11.39 22.93 -13.54
N SER A 376 -10.77 23.48 -12.49
CA SER A 376 -9.99 24.72 -12.57
C SER A 376 -8.80 24.59 -13.54
N GLY A 377 -8.04 23.50 -13.46
CA GLY A 377 -6.91 23.22 -14.36
C GLY A 377 -7.32 23.05 -15.82
N MET A 378 -8.43 22.33 -16.08
CA MET A 378 -9.02 22.12 -17.40
C MET A 378 -9.51 23.43 -18.02
N ASN A 379 -10.25 24.24 -17.27
CA ASN A 379 -10.71 25.56 -17.71
C ASN A 379 -9.54 26.52 -17.97
N ASN A 380 -8.47 26.46 -17.17
CA ASN A 380 -7.25 27.25 -17.39
C ASN A 380 -6.54 26.85 -18.70
N LEU A 381 -6.36 25.55 -18.92
CA LEU A 381 -5.80 25.00 -20.16
C LEU A 381 -6.62 25.42 -21.40
N GLN A 382 -7.95 25.33 -21.33
CA GLN A 382 -8.83 25.76 -22.41
C GLN A 382 -8.71 27.27 -22.68
N GLY A 383 -8.72 28.11 -21.63
CA GLY A 383 -8.56 29.56 -21.79
C GLY A 383 -7.21 29.97 -22.40
N ARG A 384 -6.11 29.29 -22.02
CA ARG A 384 -4.77 29.51 -22.61
C ARG A 384 -4.69 29.03 -24.05
N MET A 385 -5.33 27.89 -24.37
CA MET A 385 -5.48 27.39 -25.74
C MET A 385 -6.23 28.38 -26.64
N GLU A 386 -7.38 28.89 -26.20
CA GLU A 386 -8.15 29.90 -26.93
C GLU A 386 -7.34 31.21 -27.11
N MET A 387 -6.57 31.63 -26.10
CA MET A 387 -5.65 32.76 -26.23
C MET A 387 -4.57 32.50 -27.30
N MET A 388 -3.95 31.31 -27.28
CA MET A 388 -2.90 30.92 -28.23
C MET A 388 -3.44 30.83 -29.67
N GLU A 389 -4.60 30.22 -29.90
CA GLU A 389 -5.26 30.15 -31.22
C GLU A 389 -5.52 31.57 -31.78
N ASN A 390 -6.05 32.48 -30.95
CA ASN A 390 -6.30 33.86 -31.36
C ASN A 390 -5.00 34.66 -31.61
N LYS A 391 -4.04 34.63 -30.68
CA LYS A 391 -2.81 35.44 -30.78
C LYS A 391 -1.86 34.95 -31.86
N SER A 392 -1.80 33.65 -32.12
CA SER A 392 -1.03 33.09 -33.23
C SER A 392 -1.61 33.49 -34.59
N GLN A 393 -2.94 33.51 -34.73
CA GLN A 393 -3.61 33.99 -35.93
C GLN A 393 -3.46 35.51 -36.12
N GLU A 394 -3.49 36.32 -35.04
CA GLU A 394 -3.12 37.74 -35.08
C GLU A 394 -1.69 37.94 -35.61
N CYS A 395 -0.71 37.24 -35.02
CA CYS A 395 0.71 37.36 -35.39
C CYS A 395 0.96 36.94 -36.85
N LYS A 396 0.41 35.78 -37.26
CA LYS A 396 0.44 35.25 -38.64
C LYS A 396 -0.14 36.25 -39.66
N ASN A 397 -1.20 36.97 -39.30
CA ASN A 397 -1.81 37.98 -40.16
C ASN A 397 -1.04 39.30 -40.15
N TYR A 398 -0.42 39.68 -39.02
CA TYR A 398 0.48 40.83 -38.91
C TYR A 398 1.73 40.65 -39.77
N ILE A 399 2.48 39.56 -39.59
CA ILE A 399 3.71 39.26 -40.34
C ILE A 399 3.43 39.23 -41.84
N ARG A 400 2.42 38.48 -42.30
CA ARG A 400 2.04 38.43 -43.73
C ARG A 400 1.69 39.81 -44.29
N THR A 401 1.11 40.70 -43.48
CA THR A 401 0.77 42.06 -43.91
C THR A 401 2.01 42.95 -43.99
N VAL A 402 2.90 42.89 -43.00
CA VAL A 402 4.16 43.66 -42.96
C VAL A 402 5.09 43.22 -44.08
N SER A 403 5.40 41.92 -44.18
CA SER A 403 6.27 41.37 -45.22
C SER A 403 5.78 41.69 -46.64
N ARG A 404 4.46 41.64 -46.89
CA ARG A 404 3.88 42.04 -48.19
C ARG A 404 4.09 43.52 -48.52
N ILE A 405 3.91 44.42 -47.54
CA ILE A 405 4.12 45.86 -47.73
C ILE A 405 5.62 46.16 -47.92
N LEU A 406 6.49 45.49 -47.17
CA LEU A 406 7.94 45.64 -47.24
C LEU A 406 8.55 45.11 -48.54
N ARG A 407 8.13 43.91 -49.01
CA ARG A 407 8.53 43.39 -50.34
C ARG A 407 8.16 44.37 -51.46
N GLU A 408 6.96 44.92 -51.44
CA GLU A 408 6.48 45.88 -52.45
C GLU A 408 7.24 47.21 -52.42
N ILE A 409 7.59 47.71 -51.23
CA ILE A 409 8.41 48.92 -51.09
C ILE A 409 9.85 48.68 -51.56
N SER A 410 10.42 47.50 -51.28
CA SER A 410 11.74 47.11 -51.79
C SER A 410 11.74 47.10 -53.33
N ARG A 411 10.75 46.43 -53.94
CA ARG A 411 10.54 46.41 -55.41
C ARG A 411 10.44 47.82 -56.00
N LEU A 412 9.56 48.65 -55.47
CA LEU A 412 9.35 50.02 -55.94
C LEU A 412 10.61 50.89 -55.74
N THR A 413 11.36 50.71 -54.65
CA THR A 413 12.63 51.43 -54.42
C THR A 413 13.63 51.11 -55.52
N CYS A 414 13.83 49.83 -55.85
CA CYS A 414 14.73 49.42 -56.93
C CYS A 414 14.29 49.94 -58.31
N GLU A 415 13.00 49.82 -58.65
CA GLU A 415 12.46 50.32 -59.93
C GLU A 415 12.59 51.85 -60.07
N HIS A 416 12.31 52.58 -59.00
CA HIS A 416 12.39 54.04 -58.99
C HIS A 416 13.84 54.54 -58.96
N GLU A 417 14.76 53.91 -58.22
CA GLU A 417 16.16 54.36 -58.14
C GLU A 417 16.92 54.15 -59.47
N LEU A 418 16.60 53.08 -60.19
CA LEU A 418 17.08 52.85 -61.57
C LEU A 418 16.58 53.94 -62.53
N TRP A 419 15.29 54.29 -62.44
CA TRP A 419 14.70 55.34 -63.27
C TRP A 419 15.24 56.74 -62.92
N LEU A 420 15.37 57.07 -61.62
CA LEU A 420 15.96 58.32 -61.15
C LEU A 420 17.40 58.46 -61.61
N THR A 421 18.22 57.41 -61.47
CA THR A 421 19.62 57.45 -61.89
C THR A 421 19.75 57.63 -63.41
N LYS A 422 18.89 56.98 -64.21
CA LYS A 422 18.84 57.22 -65.67
C LYS A 422 18.42 58.66 -66.00
N THR A 423 17.45 59.20 -65.27
CA THR A 423 16.86 60.53 -65.55
C THR A 423 17.77 61.66 -65.08
N ASP A 424 18.41 61.53 -63.92
CA ASP A 424 19.46 62.46 -63.43
C ASP A 424 20.66 62.49 -64.38
N ASN A 425 21.15 61.33 -64.85
CA ASN A 425 22.24 61.28 -65.82
C ASN A 425 21.85 61.97 -67.14
N SER A 426 20.61 61.80 -67.60
CA SER A 426 20.10 62.51 -68.78
C SER A 426 19.98 64.02 -68.51
N LEU A 427 19.56 64.42 -67.31
CA LEU A 427 19.38 65.83 -66.95
C LEU A 427 20.73 66.54 -66.79
N GLU A 428 21.74 65.93 -66.17
CA GLU A 428 23.10 66.49 -66.09
C GLU A 428 23.80 66.52 -67.46
N MET A 429 23.49 65.58 -68.36
CA MET A 429 23.92 65.68 -69.77
C MET A 429 23.29 66.90 -70.45
N GLU A 430 21.99 67.18 -70.24
CA GLU A 430 21.35 68.38 -70.79
C GLU A 430 21.81 69.68 -70.09
N ILE A 431 22.05 69.67 -68.77
CA ILE A 431 22.63 70.81 -68.03
C ILE A 431 24.05 71.12 -68.56
N THR A 432 24.84 70.10 -68.89
CA THR A 432 26.17 70.31 -69.50
C THR A 432 26.08 70.71 -70.98
N LEU A 433 25.03 70.35 -71.72
CA LEU A 433 24.73 70.89 -73.05
C LEU A 433 24.28 72.37 -73.02
N ILE A 434 23.52 72.77 -72.00
CA ILE A 434 23.16 74.18 -71.73
C ILE A 434 24.42 74.99 -71.41
N LYS A 435 25.30 74.47 -70.53
CA LYS A 435 26.62 75.08 -70.25
C LYS A 435 27.50 75.16 -71.50
N LYS A 436 27.29 74.27 -72.50
CA LYS A 436 27.89 74.30 -73.85
C LYS A 436 27.02 75.04 -74.89
N LYS A 437 26.21 76.01 -74.45
CA LYS A 437 25.49 77.03 -75.25
C LYS A 437 24.49 76.53 -76.30
N ASN A 438 24.13 75.25 -76.32
CA ASN A 438 23.20 74.66 -77.30
C ASN A 438 21.73 74.66 -76.80
N SER A 439 21.18 75.85 -76.55
CA SER A 439 19.94 76.08 -75.81
C SER A 439 18.66 75.49 -76.42
N GLU A 440 18.44 75.60 -77.74
CA GLU A 440 17.16 75.17 -78.35
C GLU A 440 16.97 73.63 -78.36
N LYS A 441 18.06 72.87 -78.53
CA LYS A 441 18.04 71.40 -78.47
C LYS A 441 17.77 70.93 -77.03
N ALA A 442 18.47 71.53 -76.06
CA ALA A 442 18.28 71.24 -74.64
C ALA A 442 16.85 71.57 -74.17
N TYR A 443 16.25 72.68 -74.62
CA TYR A 443 14.86 73.00 -74.29
C TYR A 443 13.87 71.94 -74.81
N LYS A 444 14.05 71.42 -76.03
CA LYS A 444 13.22 70.33 -76.58
C LYS A 444 13.42 69.02 -75.81
N SER A 445 14.66 68.72 -75.41
CA SER A 445 15.00 67.53 -74.61
C SER A 445 14.41 67.60 -73.19
N ILE A 446 14.62 68.70 -72.47
CA ILE A 446 14.05 68.94 -71.13
C ILE A 446 12.53 69.01 -71.16
N LYS A 447 11.92 69.46 -72.26
CA LYS A 447 10.46 69.38 -72.46
C LYS A 447 9.95 67.95 -72.69
N SER A 448 10.82 67.01 -73.08
CA SER A 448 10.52 65.56 -73.03
C SER A 448 10.71 65.02 -71.62
N ILE A 449 11.87 65.24 -70.99
CA ILE A 449 12.16 64.80 -69.62
C ILE A 449 11.07 65.27 -68.65
N ALA A 450 10.56 66.49 -68.81
CA ALA A 450 9.45 66.99 -68.01
C ALA A 450 8.13 66.21 -68.22
N LYS A 451 7.81 65.76 -69.44
CA LYS A 451 6.66 64.87 -69.67
C LYS A 451 6.87 63.49 -69.06
N ASP A 452 8.10 62.99 -69.09
CA ASP A 452 8.44 61.69 -68.51
C ASP A 452 8.33 61.75 -66.98
N VAL A 453 8.76 62.86 -66.36
CA VAL A 453 8.48 63.20 -64.94
C VAL A 453 6.97 63.30 -64.68
N ASP A 454 6.23 64.08 -65.47
CA ASP A 454 4.78 64.25 -65.33
C ASP A 454 4.02 62.89 -65.48
N ALA A 455 4.56 61.95 -66.26
CA ALA A 455 4.02 60.59 -66.41
C ALA A 455 4.32 59.67 -65.21
N TYR A 456 5.54 59.75 -64.65
CA TYR A 456 5.95 58.94 -63.50
C TYR A 456 5.35 59.40 -62.17
N GLU A 457 4.82 60.63 -62.07
CA GLU A 457 4.20 61.18 -60.86
C GLU A 457 3.23 60.21 -60.16
N LYS A 458 2.31 59.59 -60.92
CA LYS A 458 1.31 58.64 -60.38
C LYS A 458 1.92 57.38 -59.76
N THR A 459 3.13 57.00 -60.18
CA THR A 459 3.87 55.85 -59.66
C THR A 459 4.58 56.21 -58.35
N PHE A 460 5.23 57.38 -58.29
CA PHE A 460 5.76 57.91 -57.03
C PHE A 460 4.66 58.22 -56.01
N ASP A 461 3.48 58.69 -56.42
CA ASP A 461 2.32 58.79 -55.53
C ASP A 461 1.87 57.43 -54.98
N HIS A 462 1.99 56.34 -55.74
CA HIS A 462 1.76 54.99 -55.21
C HIS A 462 2.83 54.60 -54.19
N PHE A 463 4.11 54.81 -54.52
CA PHE A 463 5.24 54.53 -53.62
C PHE A 463 5.14 55.31 -52.30
N ILE A 464 4.85 56.62 -52.34
CA ILE A 464 4.63 57.47 -51.17
C ILE A 464 3.40 56.99 -50.36
N ARG A 465 2.32 56.53 -51.00
CA ARG A 465 1.17 55.93 -50.31
C ARG A 465 1.49 54.57 -49.68
N MET A 466 2.42 53.80 -50.24
CA MET A 466 2.89 52.54 -49.64
C MET A 466 3.86 52.78 -48.48
N PHE A 467 4.82 53.70 -48.63
CA PHE A 467 5.68 54.19 -47.55
C PHE A 467 4.84 54.67 -46.35
N LYS A 468 3.82 55.51 -46.60
CA LYS A 468 2.85 55.97 -45.60
C LYS A 468 1.96 54.87 -44.99
N LYS A 469 1.96 53.63 -45.50
CA LYS A 469 1.30 52.50 -44.84
C LYS A 469 2.22 51.79 -43.84
N VAL A 470 3.54 51.83 -44.02
CA VAL A 470 4.49 51.27 -43.04
C VAL A 470 4.47 52.04 -41.74
N THR A 471 4.26 53.37 -41.76
CA THR A 471 4.13 54.19 -40.54
C THR A 471 2.93 53.82 -39.67
N TRP A 472 1.99 53.00 -40.14
CA TRP A 472 0.87 52.44 -39.36
C TRP A 472 1.10 50.98 -38.93
N THR A 473 2.22 50.37 -39.32
CA THR A 473 2.64 49.08 -38.78
C THR A 473 3.37 49.29 -37.46
N LYS A 474 3.22 48.35 -36.51
CA LYS A 474 3.80 48.44 -35.15
C LYS A 474 5.29 48.08 -35.14
N LEU A 475 6.08 48.72 -36.02
CA LEU A 475 7.52 48.58 -36.05
C LEU A 475 8.16 49.49 -35.00
N ASP A 476 9.24 49.00 -34.38
CA ASP A 476 10.12 49.76 -33.49
C ASP A 476 10.66 51.02 -34.21
N PRO A 477 10.50 52.25 -33.65
CA PRO A 477 10.85 53.50 -34.32
C PRO A 477 12.29 53.59 -34.85
N GLU A 478 13.28 53.06 -34.14
CA GLU A 478 14.68 53.11 -34.60
C GLU A 478 14.94 52.09 -35.73
N ARG A 479 14.32 50.91 -35.67
CA ARG A 479 14.33 49.95 -36.78
C ARG A 479 13.59 50.49 -38.00
N PHE A 480 12.43 51.13 -37.82
CA PHE A 480 11.72 51.82 -38.90
C PHE A 480 12.63 52.86 -39.58
N LYS A 481 13.32 53.70 -38.80
CA LYS A 481 14.24 54.73 -39.28
C LYS A 481 15.44 54.17 -40.06
N LEU A 482 15.97 53.02 -39.65
CA LEU A 482 17.05 52.32 -40.36
C LEU A 482 16.54 51.65 -41.65
N LEU A 483 15.48 50.85 -41.55
CA LEU A 483 14.89 50.10 -42.67
C LEU A 483 14.36 51.03 -43.78
N MET A 484 13.67 52.11 -43.40
CA MET A 484 13.04 53.04 -44.35
C MET A 484 13.98 54.15 -44.86
N SER A 485 15.29 54.04 -44.59
CA SER A 485 16.29 55.04 -44.98
C SER A 485 16.47 55.15 -46.49
N GLU A 486 16.75 54.05 -47.20
CA GLU A 486 16.90 54.06 -48.67
C GLU A 486 15.59 54.42 -49.41
N PRO A 487 14.41 53.83 -49.08
CA PRO A 487 13.15 54.25 -49.69
C PRO A 487 12.85 55.74 -49.50
N ARG A 488 13.27 56.33 -48.37
CA ARG A 488 13.16 57.77 -48.13
C ARG A 488 14.12 58.56 -49.03
N LYS A 489 15.39 58.16 -49.18
CA LYS A 489 16.33 58.83 -50.09
C LYS A 489 15.78 58.87 -51.52
N THR A 490 15.20 57.77 -52.01
CA THR A 490 14.54 57.70 -53.33
C THR A 490 13.38 58.69 -53.45
N ILE A 491 12.55 58.87 -52.40
CA ILE A 491 11.47 59.87 -52.36
C ILE A 491 12.03 61.31 -52.34
N ASP A 492 13.02 61.59 -51.49
CA ASP A 492 13.62 62.92 -51.34
C ASP A 492 14.38 63.32 -52.63
N ARG A 493 15.03 62.35 -53.31
CA ARG A 493 15.67 62.49 -54.63
C ARG A 493 14.65 62.78 -55.74
N TRP A 494 13.52 62.07 -55.77
CA TRP A 494 12.40 62.34 -56.69
C TRP A 494 11.83 63.75 -56.55
N LEU A 495 11.56 64.21 -55.32
CA LEU A 495 11.04 65.55 -55.07
C LEU A 495 12.03 66.62 -55.55
N THR A 496 13.33 66.42 -55.27
CA THR A 496 14.42 67.30 -55.72
C THR A 496 14.53 67.34 -57.25
N LEU A 497 14.43 66.19 -57.93
CA LEU A 497 14.45 66.11 -59.39
C LEU A 497 13.25 66.85 -60.01
N LYS A 498 12.04 66.63 -59.46
CA LYS A 498 10.81 67.29 -59.93
C LYS A 498 10.91 68.81 -59.86
N GLU A 499 11.43 69.35 -58.75
CA GLU A 499 11.66 70.79 -58.59
C GLU A 499 12.73 71.31 -59.56
N LYS A 500 13.89 70.65 -59.67
CA LYS A 500 14.94 71.01 -60.63
C LYS A 500 14.42 71.07 -62.07
N VAL A 501 13.69 70.05 -62.52
CA VAL A 501 13.12 69.99 -63.88
C VAL A 501 12.08 71.09 -64.08
N ALA A 502 11.24 71.39 -63.08
CA ALA A 502 10.26 72.48 -63.17
C ALA A 502 10.94 73.86 -63.28
N LEU A 503 12.00 74.11 -62.50
CA LEU A 503 12.78 75.35 -62.55
C LEU A 503 13.52 75.52 -63.89
N LEU A 504 14.19 74.47 -64.37
CA LEU A 504 14.87 74.48 -65.68
C LEU A 504 13.90 74.67 -66.85
N LYS A 505 12.77 73.96 -66.84
CA LYS A 505 11.65 74.12 -67.80
C LYS A 505 11.17 75.57 -67.84
N LYS A 506 11.00 76.20 -66.66
CA LYS A 506 10.56 77.61 -66.55
C LYS A 506 11.60 78.61 -67.03
N SER A 507 12.87 78.44 -66.68
CA SER A 507 13.95 79.35 -67.13
C SER A 507 14.08 79.30 -68.65
N LEU A 508 14.26 78.10 -69.21
CA LEU A 508 14.45 77.91 -70.65
C LEU A 508 13.22 78.35 -71.46
N GLN A 509 12.01 78.19 -70.91
CA GLN A 509 10.80 78.73 -71.54
C GLN A 509 10.83 80.26 -71.58
N GLN A 510 11.07 80.94 -70.44
CA GLN A 510 11.15 82.41 -70.38
C GLN A 510 12.27 82.97 -71.28
N GLU A 511 13.37 82.22 -71.43
CA GLU A 511 14.53 82.58 -72.24
C GLU A 511 14.24 82.39 -73.74
N HIS A 512 13.52 81.32 -74.11
CA HIS A 512 13.03 81.11 -75.48
C HIS A 512 11.96 82.14 -75.89
N GLU A 513 11.04 82.48 -74.98
CA GLU A 513 10.04 83.54 -75.17
C GLU A 513 10.70 84.91 -75.36
N SER A 514 11.70 85.25 -74.53
CA SER A 514 12.48 86.50 -74.66
C SER A 514 13.22 86.61 -76.01
N TYR A 515 13.71 85.49 -76.54
CA TYR A 515 14.36 85.46 -77.86
C TYR A 515 13.35 85.66 -79.01
N GLN A 516 12.17 85.05 -78.94
CA GLN A 516 11.11 85.28 -79.92
C GLN A 516 10.60 86.74 -79.89
N GLU A 517 10.46 87.32 -78.70
CA GLU A 517 10.09 88.74 -78.52
C GLU A 517 11.14 89.68 -79.14
N PHE A 518 12.43 89.44 -78.89
CA PHE A 518 13.52 90.19 -79.52
C PHE A 518 13.46 90.13 -81.06
N VAL A 519 13.32 88.94 -81.65
CA VAL A 519 13.26 88.78 -83.12
C VAL A 519 12.03 89.47 -83.72
N SER A 520 10.90 89.46 -83.01
CA SER A 520 9.68 90.17 -83.42
C SER A 520 9.87 91.70 -83.43
N ILE A 521 10.40 92.26 -82.34
CA ILE A 521 10.68 93.70 -82.23
C ILE A 521 11.74 94.13 -83.25
N HIS A 522 12.82 93.35 -83.41
CA HIS A 522 13.84 93.54 -84.44
C HIS A 522 13.24 93.68 -85.84
N SER A 523 12.40 92.72 -86.24
CA SER A 523 11.74 92.71 -87.55
C SER A 523 10.82 93.90 -87.75
N SER A 524 10.12 94.34 -86.69
CA SER A 524 9.30 95.56 -86.72
C SER A 524 10.14 96.83 -86.87
N VAL A 525 11.25 96.93 -86.14
CA VAL A 525 12.14 98.10 -86.12
C VAL A 525 12.88 98.29 -87.44
N ILE A 526 13.36 97.21 -88.08
CA ILE A 526 13.98 97.35 -89.42
C ILE A 526 12.97 97.85 -90.45
N VAL A 527 11.72 97.35 -90.42
CA VAL A 527 10.67 97.79 -91.36
C VAL A 527 10.29 99.25 -91.15
N SER A 528 10.22 99.75 -89.91
CA SER A 528 9.95 101.17 -89.64
C SER A 528 11.15 102.07 -89.98
N LEU A 529 12.39 101.68 -89.64
CA LEU A 529 13.59 102.44 -89.99
C LEU A 529 13.79 102.54 -91.50
N ALA A 530 13.56 101.47 -92.26
CA ALA A 530 13.61 101.51 -93.72
C ALA A 530 12.57 102.48 -94.32
N GLN A 531 11.36 102.57 -93.73
CA GLN A 531 10.36 103.57 -94.14
C GLN A 531 10.79 105.01 -93.81
N VAL A 532 11.51 105.23 -92.70
CA VAL A 532 12.07 106.55 -92.37
C VAL A 532 13.24 106.89 -93.28
N ASP A 533 14.12 105.94 -93.60
CA ASP A 533 15.25 106.15 -94.49
C ASP A 533 14.81 106.63 -95.89
N VAL A 534 13.75 106.00 -96.44
CA VAL A 534 13.12 106.47 -97.68
C VAL A 534 12.59 107.91 -97.56
N ARG A 535 12.09 108.34 -96.40
CA ARG A 535 11.66 109.74 -96.18
C ARG A 535 12.85 110.69 -96.10
N VAL A 536 13.96 110.29 -95.46
CA VAL A 536 15.20 111.10 -95.39
C VAL A 536 15.87 111.20 -96.77
N ALA A 537 15.89 110.12 -97.56
CA ALA A 537 16.36 110.14 -98.94
C ALA A 537 15.54 111.10 -99.82
N ASN A 538 14.21 111.16 -99.62
CA ASN A 538 13.34 112.12 -100.31
C ASN A 538 13.63 113.59 -99.92
N LEU A 539 14.05 113.87 -98.68
CA LEU A 539 14.46 115.22 -98.26
C LEU A 539 15.81 115.66 -98.82
N GLN A 540 16.72 114.72 -99.03
CA GLN A 540 18.06 114.96 -99.61
C GLN A 540 18.05 115.08 -101.14
N ASN A 541 16.95 114.74 -101.83
CA ASN A 541 16.85 114.81 -103.28
C ASN A 541 16.79 116.27 -103.80
N PRO A 542 17.72 116.73 -104.66
CA PRO A 542 17.82 118.14 -105.07
C PRO A 542 16.67 118.62 -105.96
N ASN A 543 15.85 117.73 -106.54
CA ASN A 543 14.77 118.11 -107.45
C ASN A 543 13.44 118.50 -106.75
N MET A 544 13.39 118.50 -105.41
CA MET A 544 12.19 118.88 -104.64
C MET A 544 12.11 120.39 -104.37
N LYS A 545 11.21 121.10 -105.07
CA LYS A 545 10.87 122.52 -104.80
C LYS A 545 9.99 122.67 -103.55
N LYS A 546 10.58 122.64 -102.35
CA LYS A 546 9.96 123.03 -101.07
C LYS A 546 10.83 124.06 -100.32
N SER A 547 10.20 124.95 -99.54
CA SER A 547 10.91 125.91 -98.66
C SER A 547 11.77 125.19 -97.61
N VAL A 548 12.83 125.85 -97.16
CA VAL A 548 13.71 125.41 -96.07
C VAL A 548 12.90 125.11 -94.81
N GLU A 549 11.89 125.93 -94.50
CA GLU A 549 11.02 125.74 -93.32
C GLU A 549 10.30 124.39 -93.36
N LYS A 550 9.79 123.98 -94.53
CA LYS A 550 9.15 122.65 -94.70
C LYS A 550 10.14 121.50 -94.65
N LYS A 551 11.42 121.72 -95.01
CA LYS A 551 12.47 120.74 -94.76
C LYS A 551 12.75 120.59 -93.27
N CYS A 552 12.79 121.67 -92.49
CA CYS A 552 12.92 121.63 -91.04
C CYS A 552 11.69 121.00 -90.34
N GLU A 553 10.48 121.24 -90.85
CA GLU A 553 9.23 120.68 -90.32
C GLU A 553 9.12 119.17 -90.60
N GLU A 554 9.43 118.73 -91.82
CA GLU A 554 9.53 117.30 -92.17
C GLU A 554 10.71 116.61 -91.44
N LEU A 555 11.82 117.31 -91.19
CA LEU A 555 12.90 116.86 -90.28
C LEU A 555 12.36 116.66 -88.86
N SER A 556 11.66 117.63 -88.27
CA SER A 556 11.13 117.51 -86.90
C SER A 556 10.08 116.40 -86.76
N GLN A 557 9.31 116.13 -87.81
CA GLN A 557 8.41 114.97 -87.82
C GLN A 557 9.18 113.64 -87.93
N ILE A 558 10.24 113.60 -88.74
CA ILE A 558 11.17 112.45 -88.81
C ILE A 558 11.90 112.25 -87.48
N GLU A 559 12.31 113.32 -86.79
CA GLU A 559 12.93 113.25 -85.46
C GLU A 559 12.00 112.70 -84.39
N LYS A 560 10.70 112.99 -84.47
CA LYS A 560 9.68 112.42 -83.56
C LYS A 560 9.46 110.93 -83.83
N GLU A 561 9.41 110.53 -85.10
CA GLU A 561 9.37 109.11 -85.47
C GLU A 561 10.65 108.40 -85.04
N LEU A 562 11.83 109.00 -85.28
CA LEU A 562 13.10 108.54 -84.73
C LEU A 562 13.03 108.39 -83.22
N HIS A 563 12.54 109.39 -82.48
CA HIS A 563 12.48 109.31 -81.02
C HIS A 563 11.53 108.19 -80.54
N PHE A 564 10.47 107.88 -81.28
CA PHE A 564 9.63 106.71 -81.02
C PHE A 564 10.36 105.39 -81.32
N GLN A 565 11.00 105.26 -82.49
CA GLN A 565 11.80 104.09 -82.84
C GLN A 565 13.04 103.93 -81.94
N MET A 566 13.58 105.01 -81.36
CA MET A 566 14.63 104.97 -80.35
C MET A 566 14.17 104.23 -79.09
N VAL A 567 12.90 104.39 -78.66
CA VAL A 567 12.36 103.63 -77.53
C VAL A 567 12.25 102.15 -77.90
N ALA A 568 11.78 101.82 -79.11
CA ALA A 568 11.71 100.45 -79.60
C ALA A 568 13.11 99.79 -79.71
N ILE A 569 14.08 100.52 -80.25
CA ILE A 569 15.51 100.19 -80.30
C ILE A 569 16.04 99.97 -78.89
N GLN A 570 15.79 100.87 -77.93
CA GLN A 570 16.21 100.71 -76.54
C GLN A 570 15.58 99.48 -75.86
N THR A 571 14.35 99.09 -76.21
CA THR A 571 13.78 97.83 -75.74
C THR A 571 14.41 96.60 -76.41
N ALA A 572 14.68 96.65 -77.71
CA ALA A 572 15.40 95.60 -78.43
C ALA A 572 16.83 95.43 -77.88
N ASP A 573 17.53 96.53 -77.62
CA ASP A 573 18.86 96.59 -77.00
C ASP A 573 18.89 96.03 -75.59
N LYS A 574 17.84 96.26 -74.79
CA LYS A 574 17.70 95.73 -73.43
C LYS A 574 17.40 94.22 -73.45
N LEU A 575 16.63 93.74 -74.42
CA LEU A 575 16.38 92.31 -74.63
C LEU A 575 17.65 91.61 -75.16
N ALA A 576 18.30 92.17 -76.18
CA ALA A 576 19.56 91.67 -76.73
C ALA A 576 20.65 91.59 -75.64
N ARG A 577 20.85 92.66 -74.85
CA ARG A 577 21.77 92.63 -73.69
C ARG A 577 21.38 91.55 -72.69
N ARG A 578 20.10 91.45 -72.28
CA ARG A 578 19.62 90.39 -71.37
C ARG A 578 19.89 88.96 -71.90
N ILE A 579 19.85 88.75 -73.22
CA ILE A 579 20.12 87.44 -73.85
C ILE A 579 21.63 87.17 -73.95
N VAL A 580 22.44 88.19 -74.24
CA VAL A 580 23.90 88.11 -74.38
C VAL A 580 24.61 88.03 -73.02
N GLU A 581 24.21 88.82 -72.03
CA GLU A 581 24.70 88.79 -70.64
C GLU A 581 24.44 87.43 -69.98
N LYS A 582 23.32 86.78 -70.32
CA LYS A 582 23.02 85.40 -69.93
C LYS A 582 23.75 84.33 -70.77
N GLY A 583 24.49 84.71 -71.82
CA GLY A 583 25.37 83.83 -72.60
C GLY A 583 24.66 82.78 -73.49
N MET A 584 23.43 83.06 -73.94
CA MET A 584 22.45 82.00 -74.27
C MET A 584 22.44 81.41 -75.69
N SER A 585 23.34 81.83 -76.59
CA SER A 585 23.43 81.22 -77.92
C SER A 585 24.81 81.42 -78.56
N ASP A 586 25.22 80.50 -79.43
CA ASP A 586 26.27 80.76 -80.45
C ASP A 586 25.88 81.94 -81.35
N ASP A 587 24.57 82.16 -81.49
CA ASP A 587 23.99 83.33 -82.13
C ASP A 587 24.18 84.61 -81.32
N ALA A 588 25.05 84.67 -80.29
CA ALA A 588 25.55 85.95 -79.79
C ALA A 588 26.14 86.81 -80.92
N HIS A 589 26.81 86.19 -81.90
CA HIS A 589 27.26 86.90 -83.11
C HIS A 589 26.09 87.26 -84.06
N LYS A 590 25.08 86.40 -84.23
CA LYS A 590 23.92 86.74 -85.10
C LYS A 590 23.01 87.80 -84.45
N ILE A 591 22.78 87.74 -83.14
CA ILE A 591 22.11 88.77 -82.36
C ILE A 591 22.90 90.08 -82.45
N GLN A 592 24.24 90.05 -82.38
CA GLN A 592 25.02 91.25 -82.61
C GLN A 592 24.90 91.77 -84.05
N ILE A 593 24.80 90.89 -85.06
CA ILE A 593 24.51 91.30 -86.46
C ILE A 593 23.12 91.94 -86.55
N LEU A 594 22.08 91.32 -85.99
CA LEU A 594 20.70 91.84 -85.95
C LEU A 594 20.61 93.19 -85.20
N VAL A 595 21.28 93.31 -84.04
CA VAL A 595 21.46 94.59 -83.33
C VAL A 595 22.19 95.60 -84.21
N ASN A 596 23.24 95.19 -84.92
CA ASN A 596 23.98 96.04 -85.84
C ASN A 596 23.16 96.43 -87.07
N GLU A 597 22.23 95.61 -87.56
CA GLU A 597 21.38 95.94 -88.73
C GLU A 597 20.47 97.13 -88.41
N TYR A 598 19.66 97.07 -87.34
CA TYR A 598 18.87 98.24 -86.95
C TYR A 598 19.73 99.38 -86.42
N ARG A 599 20.88 99.10 -85.76
CA ARG A 599 21.76 100.16 -85.25
C ARG A 599 22.50 100.89 -86.36
N GLN A 600 22.94 100.21 -87.42
CA GLN A 600 23.54 100.84 -88.60
C GLN A 600 22.50 101.54 -89.46
N LEU A 601 21.27 101.03 -89.57
CA LEU A 601 20.17 101.80 -90.18
C LEU A 601 19.89 103.06 -89.36
N TRP A 602 19.74 102.93 -88.05
CA TRP A 602 19.58 104.06 -87.13
C TRP A 602 20.75 105.04 -87.21
N GLU A 603 21.99 104.56 -87.25
CA GLU A 603 23.20 105.37 -87.31
C GLU A 603 23.40 105.99 -88.68
N ASN A 604 23.05 105.34 -89.79
CA ASN A 604 23.05 105.97 -91.12
C ASN A 604 21.97 107.06 -91.23
N ILE A 605 20.78 106.85 -90.65
CA ILE A 605 19.71 107.86 -90.61
C ILE A 605 20.11 109.00 -89.67
N THR A 606 20.63 108.72 -88.47
CA THR A 606 21.07 109.75 -87.51
C THR A 606 22.40 110.39 -87.86
N THR A 607 23.28 109.79 -88.66
CA THR A 607 24.45 110.47 -89.23
C THR A 607 24.02 111.36 -90.38
N ARG A 608 23.14 110.94 -91.28
CA ARG A 608 22.58 111.84 -92.31
C ARG A 608 21.75 112.97 -91.71
N ILE A 609 21.05 112.74 -90.59
CA ILE A 609 20.40 113.82 -89.81
C ILE A 609 21.43 114.63 -89.00
N LYS A 610 22.50 114.04 -88.46
CA LYS A 610 23.62 114.78 -87.85
C LYS A 610 24.39 115.58 -88.89
N GLU A 611 24.45 115.19 -90.16
CA GLU A 611 25.07 115.90 -91.29
C GLU A 611 24.19 117.06 -91.76
N LEU A 612 22.87 116.83 -91.90
CA LEU A 612 21.86 117.90 -92.00
C LEU A 612 21.88 118.83 -90.76
N LYS A 613 22.46 118.38 -89.64
CA LYS A 613 22.79 119.17 -88.44
C LYS A 613 24.28 119.48 -88.28
N LYS A 614 25.15 119.27 -89.27
CA LYS A 614 26.60 119.61 -89.25
C LYS A 614 26.95 120.56 -90.39
N GLU A 615 26.08 120.60 -91.40
CA GLU A 615 25.56 121.84 -92.00
C GLU A 615 25.04 122.85 -90.92
N LEU A 616 24.88 122.47 -89.64
CA LEU A 616 24.44 123.31 -88.50
C LEU A 616 25.37 123.30 -87.21
N GLY A 617 26.06 122.20 -86.81
CA GLY A 617 27.18 122.03 -85.81
C GLY A 617 26.95 121.34 -84.39
N ILE A 618 27.96 120.58 -83.82
CA ILE A 618 28.27 120.12 -82.35
C ILE A 618 28.44 118.53 -82.01
N GLN A 619 29.22 117.97 -80.97
CA GLN A 619 29.48 116.46 -80.66
C GLN A 619 30.18 115.80 -79.31
N GLU A 620 30.22 114.39 -79.04
CA GLU A 620 30.53 113.45 -77.77
C GLU A 620 31.14 111.89 -77.88
N GLU A 621 31.16 110.84 -76.90
CA GLU A 621 31.30 109.21 -76.94
C GLU A 621 31.95 108.17 -75.73
N ASP A 622 32.22 106.74 -75.73
CA ASP A 622 32.23 105.56 -74.59
C ASP A 622 33.23 104.16 -74.44
N VAL A 623 33.11 103.03 -73.52
CA VAL A 623 33.59 101.46 -73.27
C VAL A 623 34.15 100.75 -71.82
N LEU A 624 34.47 99.46 -71.24
CA LEU A 624 35.07 97.93 -71.31
C LEU A 624 34.78 96.81 -70.05
N VAL A 625 35.25 95.51 -69.54
CA VAL A 625 36.09 94.11 -69.61
C VAL A 625 36.03 93.04 -68.28
N ASN A 626 36.44 91.72 -67.82
CA ASN A 626 36.85 90.14 -68.01
C ASN A 626 37.04 89.16 -66.63
N GLU A 627 37.40 87.81 -66.22
CA GLU A 627 37.68 86.23 -66.46
C GLU A 627 38.02 85.22 -65.13
N VAL A 628 38.38 83.85 -64.77
CA VAL A 628 38.59 82.26 -65.06
C VAL A 628 39.04 81.23 -63.78
N GLU A 629 39.31 79.83 -63.41
CA GLU A 629 39.46 78.23 -63.68
C GLU A 629 39.36 77.11 -62.40
N LYS A 630 39.70 75.73 -62.03
CA LYS A 630 40.36 74.26 -62.29
C LYS A 630 40.01 72.99 -61.22
N ALA A 631 40.39 71.63 -60.86
CA ALA A 631 41.21 70.23 -61.01
C ALA A 631 40.77 68.90 -60.03
N VAL A 632 41.17 67.55 -59.69
CA VAL A 632 41.93 66.12 -59.99
C VAL A 632 41.90 64.92 -58.78
N GLN A 633 42.20 63.50 -58.52
CA GLN A 633 42.63 61.99 -58.94
C GLN A 633 42.47 60.62 -57.91
N VAL A 634 42.80 59.23 -58.17
CA VAL A 634 42.76 57.84 -57.32
C VAL A 634 43.72 56.51 -57.71
N GLU A 635 43.88 55.10 -57.39
CA GLU A 635 43.45 53.75 -56.61
C GLU A 635 44.53 52.44 -56.45
N THR A 636 44.60 51.01 -56.20
CA THR A 636 43.91 49.53 -56.15
C THR A 636 44.67 48.17 -55.44
N LEU A 637 44.30 46.76 -55.47
CA LEU A 637 44.86 45.43 -54.70
C LEU A 637 44.75 43.81 -55.20
N LYS A 638 45.18 42.60 -54.52
CA LYS A 638 45.18 41.02 -54.94
C LYS A 638 45.37 39.66 -53.93
N PHE A 639 45.46 38.28 -54.34
CA PHE A 639 45.47 36.84 -53.59
C PHE A 639 46.26 35.48 -54.22
N GLU A 640 46.43 34.07 -53.97
CA GLU A 640 45.96 32.68 -53.31
C GLU A 640 47.04 31.38 -53.26
N GLN A 641 47.11 29.94 -53.06
CA GLN A 641 46.47 28.47 -52.88
C GLN A 641 47.51 27.19 -52.46
N ASP A 642 47.56 25.75 -52.29
CA ASP A 642 46.93 24.25 -52.17
C ASP A 642 47.93 23.00 -51.64
N ILE A 643 47.99 21.55 -51.52
CA ILE A 643 47.32 20.09 -51.69
C ILE A 643 48.04 18.69 -51.05
N ALA A 644 47.61 17.31 -51.08
CA ALA A 644 48.22 15.95 -50.45
C ALA A 644 47.88 14.35 -50.87
N VAL A 645 48.40 13.13 -50.28
CA VAL A 645 48.41 11.56 -50.71
C VAL A 645 48.52 10.23 -49.67
N GLN A 646 48.59 8.82 -50.01
CA GLN A 646 48.50 7.41 -49.23
C GLN A 646 49.48 6.10 -49.59
N VAL A 647 49.60 4.69 -49.29
CA VAL A 647 48.97 3.26 -48.85
C VAL A 647 49.98 2.10 -48.20
N ASP A 648 50.04 0.68 -47.98
CA ASP A 648 49.44 -0.79 -48.23
C ASP A 648 49.80 -2.14 -47.27
N THR A 649 49.95 -3.51 -47.64
CA THR A 649 49.75 -4.88 -46.85
C THR A 649 50.69 -6.21 -46.75
N LEU A 650 50.52 -7.06 -45.65
CA LEU A 650 50.61 -8.59 -45.39
C LEU A 650 51.97 -9.45 -45.41
N THR A 651 52.19 -10.76 -45.03
CA THR A 651 51.43 -12.10 -44.77
C THR A 651 52.17 -13.18 -43.82
N SER A 652 51.88 -14.54 -43.80
CA SER A 652 52.42 -15.68 -42.90
C SER A 652 52.36 -17.15 -43.53
N GLU A 653 52.57 -18.42 -42.99
CA GLU A 653 52.72 -19.16 -41.67
C GLU A 653 53.15 -20.72 -41.76
N ARG A 654 53.58 -21.44 -40.65
CA ARG A 654 53.65 -22.95 -40.28
C ARG A 654 54.61 -24.02 -40.97
N LEU A 655 54.93 -25.31 -40.58
CA LEU A 655 54.62 -26.40 -39.54
C LEU A 655 55.71 -27.58 -39.41
N ASP A 656 55.54 -28.68 -38.61
CA ASP A 656 56.56 -29.69 -38.06
C ASP A 656 56.60 -31.21 -38.53
N ILE A 657 57.40 -32.10 -37.86
CA ILE A 657 57.79 -33.52 -38.19
C ILE A 657 57.73 -34.49 -36.95
N GLN A 658 57.67 -35.83 -37.14
CA GLN A 658 57.37 -36.87 -36.11
C GLN A 658 58.33 -38.12 -36.14
N ASP A 659 58.17 -39.03 -35.14
CA ASP A 659 58.37 -40.50 -35.18
C ASP A 659 59.67 -41.11 -34.58
N SER A 660 59.69 -41.26 -33.25
CA SER A 660 60.20 -42.50 -32.60
C SER A 660 59.85 -42.59 -31.10
N ARG A 661 59.99 -41.47 -30.38
CA ARG A 661 59.57 -41.25 -28.98
C ARG A 661 58.08 -41.57 -28.78
N ASP A 662 57.29 -41.27 -29.80
CA ASP A 662 55.87 -41.55 -29.99
C ASP A 662 55.37 -42.91 -29.48
N LYS A 663 56.18 -43.98 -29.53
CA LYS A 663 55.69 -45.34 -29.23
C LYS A 663 55.58 -45.64 -27.74
N ASP A 664 56.55 -45.17 -26.94
CA ASP A 664 56.41 -45.20 -25.47
C ASP A 664 55.47 -44.08 -25.00
N LEU A 665 55.45 -42.94 -25.71
CA LEU A 665 54.47 -41.88 -25.48
C LEU A 665 53.02 -42.33 -25.71
N ILE A 666 52.70 -43.10 -26.75
CA ILE A 666 51.35 -43.64 -26.99
C ILE A 666 50.91 -44.59 -25.87
N ILE A 667 51.84 -45.32 -25.24
CA ILE A 667 51.54 -46.18 -24.08
C ILE A 667 51.28 -45.32 -22.84
N PHE A 668 52.06 -44.26 -22.62
CA PHE A 668 51.80 -43.27 -21.59
C PHE A 668 50.44 -42.57 -21.81
N ASP A 669 50.17 -42.11 -23.04
CA ASP A 669 48.96 -41.38 -23.41
C ASP A 669 47.70 -42.27 -23.32
N THR A 670 47.79 -43.57 -23.61
CA THR A 670 46.65 -44.49 -23.39
C THR A 670 46.38 -44.76 -21.90
N VAL A 671 47.42 -44.77 -21.04
CA VAL A 671 47.24 -44.86 -19.58
C VAL A 671 46.73 -43.52 -19.00
N MET A 672 47.11 -42.38 -19.59
CA MET A 672 46.52 -41.06 -19.33
C MET A 672 45.05 -41.02 -19.73
N ASP A 673 44.69 -41.47 -20.93
CA ASP A 673 43.30 -41.55 -21.41
C ASP A 673 42.43 -42.46 -20.53
N GLU A 674 42.95 -43.59 -20.05
CA GLU A 674 42.26 -44.41 -19.05
C GLU A 674 42.05 -43.63 -17.75
N CYS A 675 43.06 -42.91 -17.24
CA CYS A 675 42.91 -42.09 -16.03
C CYS A 675 41.93 -40.92 -16.22
N TYR A 676 41.98 -40.21 -17.35
CA TYR A 676 41.00 -39.20 -17.71
C TYR A 676 39.59 -39.79 -17.86
N SER A 677 39.46 -41.00 -18.39
CA SER A 677 38.19 -41.73 -18.48
C SER A 677 37.65 -42.09 -17.10
N TYR A 678 38.44 -42.68 -16.20
CA TYR A 678 37.99 -42.99 -14.84
C TYR A 678 37.67 -41.71 -14.04
N LEU A 679 38.53 -40.69 -14.10
CA LEU A 679 38.33 -39.41 -13.43
C LEU A 679 37.09 -38.66 -13.96
N LYS A 680 36.84 -38.72 -15.27
CA LYS A 680 35.60 -38.19 -15.86
C LYS A 680 34.37 -39.00 -15.43
N ASN A 681 34.43 -40.33 -15.43
CA ASN A 681 33.33 -41.17 -14.94
C ASN A 681 33.06 -40.92 -13.44
N LEU A 682 34.10 -40.59 -12.66
CA LEU A 682 33.98 -40.18 -11.27
C LEU A 682 33.35 -38.78 -11.14
N ASP A 683 33.77 -37.80 -11.94
CA ASP A 683 33.19 -36.45 -11.99
C ASP A 683 31.72 -36.49 -12.44
N ASP A 684 31.40 -37.25 -13.49
CA ASP A 684 30.03 -37.54 -13.94
C ASP A 684 29.21 -38.22 -12.81
N ALA A 685 29.78 -39.14 -12.02
CA ALA A 685 29.09 -39.79 -10.88
C ALA A 685 28.96 -38.87 -9.64
N VAL A 686 29.87 -37.92 -9.45
CA VAL A 686 29.86 -36.93 -8.37
C VAL A 686 28.93 -35.75 -8.68
N THR A 687 28.80 -35.37 -9.94
CA THR A 687 27.87 -34.35 -10.43
C THR A 687 26.48 -34.92 -10.74
N ALA A 688 26.35 -36.22 -10.99
CA ALA A 688 25.07 -36.90 -11.23
C ALA A 688 24.01 -36.54 -10.19
N LYS A 689 22.78 -36.32 -10.67
CA LYS A 689 21.64 -36.00 -9.82
C LYS A 689 21.28 -37.20 -8.95
N LEU A 690 21.30 -37.01 -7.63
CA LEU A 690 21.04 -38.07 -6.66
C LEU A 690 19.57 -38.50 -6.73
N ILE A 691 19.32 -39.74 -7.14
CA ILE A 691 17.99 -40.37 -7.18
C ILE A 691 17.94 -41.39 -6.03
N ILE A 692 16.95 -41.26 -5.15
CA ILE A 692 16.75 -42.15 -4.00
C ILE A 692 15.68 -43.17 -4.40
N ASP A 693 16.14 -44.30 -4.95
CA ASP A 693 15.31 -45.45 -5.30
C ASP A 693 16.00 -46.77 -4.88
N SER A 694 15.44 -47.92 -5.28
CA SER A 694 15.96 -49.25 -4.94
C SER A 694 17.37 -49.55 -5.49
N THR A 695 17.92 -48.71 -6.37
CA THR A 695 19.29 -48.86 -6.89
C THR A 695 20.35 -48.11 -6.06
N LEU A 696 19.95 -47.32 -5.05
CA LEU A 696 20.88 -46.53 -4.23
C LEU A 696 22.06 -47.34 -3.64
N PRO A 697 21.89 -48.58 -3.12
CA PRO A 697 23.03 -49.39 -2.66
C PRO A 697 24.00 -49.73 -3.80
N GLN A 698 23.47 -50.08 -4.98
CA GLN A 698 24.28 -50.37 -6.15
C GLN A 698 24.99 -49.11 -6.70
N ALA A 699 24.39 -47.93 -6.53
CA ALA A 699 25.05 -46.66 -6.83
C ALA A 699 26.20 -46.34 -5.84
N ILE A 700 26.05 -46.69 -4.56
CA ILE A 700 27.12 -46.58 -3.53
C ILE A 700 28.29 -47.51 -3.85
N ASP A 701 28.01 -48.75 -4.27
CA ASP A 701 29.03 -49.72 -4.67
C ASP A 701 29.71 -49.35 -5.99
N ASN A 702 28.95 -48.87 -6.99
CA ASN A 702 29.51 -48.35 -8.24
C ASN A 702 30.42 -47.13 -7.98
N LEU A 703 29.99 -46.15 -7.17
CA LEU A 703 30.83 -45.00 -6.79
C LEU A 703 32.06 -45.44 -5.98
N GLY A 704 31.89 -46.41 -5.08
CA GLY A 704 33.00 -47.03 -4.36
C GLY A 704 34.02 -47.72 -5.27
N THR A 705 33.56 -48.36 -6.34
CA THR A 705 34.39 -49.00 -7.35
C THR A 705 35.14 -47.96 -8.18
N LEU A 706 34.46 -46.89 -8.62
CA LEU A 706 35.09 -45.80 -9.37
C LEU A 706 36.18 -45.08 -8.56
N ILE A 707 35.96 -44.83 -7.26
CA ILE A 707 36.98 -44.27 -6.36
C ILE A 707 38.23 -45.15 -6.36
N ALA A 708 38.08 -46.45 -6.08
CA ALA A 708 39.21 -47.38 -6.01
C ALA A 708 39.92 -47.57 -7.37
N LEU A 709 39.19 -47.47 -8.49
CA LEU A 709 39.77 -47.49 -9.83
C LEU A 709 40.60 -46.22 -10.10
N CYS A 710 40.10 -45.03 -9.76
CA CYS A 710 40.82 -43.76 -9.93
C CYS A 710 42.09 -43.70 -9.05
N GLU A 711 42.01 -44.13 -7.80
CA GLU A 711 43.17 -44.24 -6.90
C GLU A 711 44.20 -45.21 -7.50
N SER A 712 43.77 -46.40 -7.89
CA SER A 712 44.67 -47.41 -8.47
C SER A 712 45.20 -47.02 -9.85
N SER A 713 44.50 -46.21 -10.64
CA SER A 713 44.98 -45.77 -11.96
C SER A 713 46.00 -44.66 -11.82
N ILE A 714 45.78 -43.69 -10.92
CA ILE A 714 46.72 -42.56 -10.75
C ILE A 714 48.02 -42.97 -10.03
N ASP A 715 47.95 -43.86 -9.03
CA ASP A 715 49.17 -44.43 -8.42
C ASP A 715 50.00 -45.25 -9.42
N LYS A 716 49.35 -45.96 -10.36
CA LYS A 716 50.04 -46.62 -11.48
C LYS A 716 50.67 -45.60 -12.42
N LEU A 717 49.97 -44.50 -12.72
CA LEU A 717 50.43 -43.51 -13.67
C LEU A 717 51.63 -42.73 -13.14
N ARG A 718 51.58 -42.27 -11.87
CA ARG A 718 52.76 -41.68 -11.19
C ARG A 718 53.93 -42.65 -11.23
N HIS A 719 53.75 -43.89 -10.78
CA HIS A 719 54.82 -44.91 -10.81
C HIS A 719 55.35 -45.20 -12.24
N PHE A 720 54.51 -45.13 -13.28
CA PHE A 720 54.94 -45.29 -14.67
C PHE A 720 55.73 -44.06 -15.17
N CYS A 721 55.30 -42.85 -14.82
CA CYS A 721 56.03 -41.61 -15.08
C CYS A 721 57.39 -41.61 -14.37
N ASP A 722 57.42 -41.91 -13.07
CA ASP A 722 58.63 -42.06 -12.26
C ASP A 722 59.61 -43.04 -12.91
N ASN A 723 59.11 -44.22 -13.35
CA ASN A 723 59.94 -45.20 -14.04
C ASN A 723 60.45 -44.72 -15.40
N LEU A 724 59.68 -43.95 -16.17
CA LEU A 724 60.14 -43.42 -17.46
C LEU A 724 61.21 -42.33 -17.28
N VAL A 725 61.13 -41.53 -16.20
CA VAL A 725 62.19 -40.58 -15.80
C VAL A 725 63.42 -41.33 -15.28
N GLU A 726 63.28 -42.26 -14.32
CA GLU A 726 64.41 -43.01 -13.74
C GLU A 726 65.17 -43.87 -14.78
N ASN A 727 64.48 -44.38 -15.81
CA ASN A 727 65.10 -45.14 -16.90
C ASN A 727 65.65 -44.25 -18.03
N GLY A 728 65.62 -42.92 -17.91
CA GLY A 728 66.16 -42.00 -18.91
C GLY A 728 65.45 -42.08 -20.27
N LYS A 729 64.13 -42.24 -20.25
CA LYS A 729 63.26 -42.26 -21.45
C LYS A 729 62.40 -41.01 -21.61
N LEU A 730 62.08 -40.34 -20.50
CA LEU A 730 61.62 -38.95 -20.51
C LEU A 730 62.84 -38.09 -20.21
N ASP A 731 63.24 -37.23 -21.15
CA ASP A 731 64.36 -36.31 -20.90
C ASP A 731 63.83 -34.99 -20.35
N MET A 732 64.26 -34.59 -19.15
CA MET A 732 63.72 -33.39 -18.48
C MET A 732 64.24 -32.07 -19.09
N GLU A 733 65.11 -32.14 -20.10
CA GLU A 733 65.52 -31.02 -20.93
C GLU A 733 64.69 -30.90 -22.25
N ASP A 734 63.78 -31.84 -22.54
CA ASP A 734 62.89 -31.84 -23.72
C ASP A 734 61.45 -31.34 -23.38
N GLU A 735 61.00 -30.25 -24.03
CA GLU A 735 59.71 -29.59 -23.74
C GLU A 735 58.48 -30.54 -23.79
N GLU A 736 58.45 -31.50 -24.72
CA GLU A 736 57.33 -32.46 -24.86
C GLU A 736 57.27 -33.53 -23.74
N ASP A 737 58.33 -33.72 -22.94
CA ASP A 737 58.36 -34.69 -21.84
C ASP A 737 58.17 -33.99 -20.49
N GLU A 738 58.76 -32.81 -20.30
CA GLU A 738 58.43 -31.93 -19.17
C GLU A 738 56.91 -31.62 -19.16
N THR A 739 56.32 -31.28 -20.31
CA THR A 739 54.87 -31.05 -20.42
C THR A 739 54.02 -32.28 -20.15
N LYS A 740 54.54 -33.50 -20.32
CA LYS A 740 53.83 -34.75 -19.95
C LYS A 740 53.95 -35.05 -18.47
N SER A 741 55.14 -34.85 -17.87
CA SER A 741 55.33 -34.92 -16.41
C SER A 741 54.42 -33.92 -15.69
N ILE A 742 54.37 -32.67 -16.18
CA ILE A 742 53.45 -31.62 -15.70
C ILE A 742 51.98 -32.06 -15.82
N GLN A 743 51.58 -32.75 -16.89
CA GLN A 743 50.21 -33.26 -17.02
C GLN A 743 49.89 -34.36 -16.01
N VAL A 744 50.86 -35.19 -15.57
CA VAL A 744 50.66 -36.12 -14.44
C VAL A 744 50.40 -35.34 -13.16
N THR A 745 51.22 -34.34 -12.85
CA THR A 745 51.06 -33.50 -11.65
C THR A 745 49.73 -32.77 -11.65
N GLN A 746 49.31 -32.20 -12.79
CA GLN A 746 47.99 -31.56 -12.95
C GLN A 746 46.83 -32.55 -12.81
N LEU A 747 47.01 -33.80 -13.24
CA LEU A 747 46.04 -34.88 -13.00
C LEU A 747 45.96 -35.21 -11.51
N GLU A 748 47.07 -35.31 -10.79
CA GLU A 748 47.09 -35.56 -9.34
C GLU A 748 46.43 -34.41 -8.56
N GLU A 749 46.81 -33.16 -8.82
CA GLU A 749 46.21 -31.96 -8.21
C GLU A 749 44.70 -31.89 -8.44
N ARG A 750 44.20 -32.38 -9.59
CA ARG A 750 42.77 -32.43 -9.90
C ARG A 750 42.06 -33.67 -9.33
N CYS A 751 42.75 -34.81 -9.24
CA CYS A 751 42.18 -36.08 -8.81
C CYS A 751 41.99 -36.13 -7.29
N TYR A 752 42.97 -35.71 -6.49
CA TYR A 752 42.87 -35.78 -5.03
C TYR A 752 41.66 -35.02 -4.45
N PRO A 753 41.35 -33.77 -4.87
CA PRO A 753 40.12 -33.08 -4.46
C PRO A 753 38.83 -33.75 -4.94
N LEU A 754 38.82 -34.31 -6.17
CA LEU A 754 37.68 -35.08 -6.69
C LEU A 754 37.46 -36.38 -5.91
N LEU A 755 38.53 -37.04 -5.46
CA LEU A 755 38.49 -38.21 -4.60
C LEU A 755 37.99 -37.88 -3.20
N GLU A 756 38.38 -36.76 -2.60
CA GLU A 756 37.81 -36.29 -1.33
C GLU A 756 36.30 -35.97 -1.47
N LEU A 757 35.90 -35.27 -2.54
CA LEU A 757 34.50 -34.99 -2.84
C LEU A 757 33.70 -36.28 -3.08
N ALA A 758 34.27 -37.26 -3.79
CA ALA A 758 33.65 -38.56 -4.04
C ALA A 758 33.53 -39.41 -2.77
N LYS A 759 34.56 -39.44 -1.91
CA LYS A 759 34.54 -40.12 -0.61
C LYS A 759 33.50 -39.48 0.31
N GLY A 760 33.48 -38.15 0.42
CA GLY A 760 32.49 -37.40 1.19
C GLY A 760 31.06 -37.58 0.65
N ARG A 761 30.88 -37.69 -0.67
CA ARG A 761 29.59 -38.02 -1.30
C ARG A 761 29.17 -39.47 -1.02
N LYS A 762 30.09 -40.44 -1.13
CA LYS A 762 29.83 -41.85 -0.77
C LYS A 762 29.42 -41.98 0.70
N GLN A 763 30.12 -41.30 1.60
CA GLN A 763 29.77 -41.26 3.02
C GLN A 763 28.36 -40.70 3.24
N LYS A 764 28.03 -39.54 2.65
CA LYS A 764 26.67 -38.96 2.71
C LYS A 764 25.59 -39.90 2.14
N MET A 765 25.88 -40.60 1.05
CA MET A 765 24.97 -41.60 0.48
C MET A 765 24.80 -42.82 1.41
N GLN A 766 25.85 -43.24 2.12
CA GLN A 766 25.77 -44.30 3.14
C GLN A 766 25.02 -43.82 4.40
N GLU A 767 25.19 -42.58 4.83
CA GLU A 767 24.42 -41.97 5.93
C GLU A 767 22.92 -41.92 5.59
N VAL A 768 22.57 -41.53 4.36
CA VAL A 768 21.18 -41.59 3.83
C VAL A 768 20.67 -43.04 3.72
N SER A 769 21.52 -43.99 3.32
CA SER A 769 21.13 -45.41 3.18
C SER A 769 20.97 -46.15 4.51
N ASN A 770 21.64 -45.69 5.58
CA ASN A 770 21.63 -46.34 6.90
C ASN A 770 20.54 -45.79 7.84
N GLY A 771 19.84 -44.72 7.45
CA GLY A 771 18.80 -44.06 8.25
C GLY A 771 17.37 -44.33 7.77
N PRO A 772 16.67 -45.37 8.27
CA PRO A 772 15.23 -45.44 8.11
C PRO A 772 14.55 -44.28 8.85
N GLU A 773 13.75 -43.49 8.13
CA GLU A 773 12.97 -42.34 8.63
C GLU A 773 13.77 -41.14 9.18
N MET A 774 14.55 -40.46 8.31
CA MET A 774 15.02 -39.08 8.55
C MET A 774 14.40 -38.03 7.60
N ILE A 775 13.06 -37.99 7.56
CA ILE A 775 12.39 -36.70 7.27
C ILE A 775 12.67 -35.80 8.48
N CYS A 776 13.36 -34.67 8.28
CA CYS A 776 13.60 -33.73 9.38
C CYS A 776 12.26 -33.36 10.07
N PRO A 777 12.10 -33.60 11.38
CA PRO A 777 10.79 -33.50 12.03
C PRO A 777 10.20 -32.09 11.96
N LEU A 778 11.05 -31.06 11.94
CA LEU A 778 10.63 -29.66 11.80
C LEU A 778 10.19 -29.31 10.36
N CYS A 779 10.75 -29.98 9.35
CA CYS A 779 10.48 -29.74 7.92
C CYS A 779 9.40 -30.67 7.34
N SER A 780 8.71 -31.45 8.17
CA SER A 780 7.65 -32.38 7.74
C SER A 780 6.40 -31.66 7.20
N HIS A 781 5.69 -32.29 6.26
CA HIS A 781 4.63 -31.64 5.49
C HIS A 781 3.39 -31.22 6.33
N GLN A 782 3.23 -31.75 7.55
CA GLN A 782 2.22 -31.30 8.51
C GLN A 782 2.66 -30.03 9.27
N ASN A 783 3.94 -29.94 9.65
CA ASN A 783 4.45 -28.83 10.43
C ASN A 783 4.54 -27.53 9.63
N TRP A 784 4.70 -27.59 8.30
CA TRP A 784 4.62 -26.42 7.42
C TRP A 784 3.26 -25.70 7.45
N ALA A 785 2.15 -26.44 7.50
CA ALA A 785 0.82 -25.83 7.56
C ALA A 785 0.59 -25.13 8.91
N GLN A 786 1.06 -25.73 10.00
CA GLN A 786 1.02 -25.10 11.31
C GLN A 786 1.94 -23.89 11.41
N LEU A 787 3.18 -23.97 10.90
CA LEU A 787 4.13 -22.86 10.91
C LEU A 787 3.61 -21.66 10.12
N ASN A 788 2.97 -21.89 8.96
CA ASN A 788 2.30 -20.83 8.21
C ASN A 788 1.13 -20.19 8.98
N SER A 789 0.31 -20.99 9.66
CA SER A 789 -0.77 -20.48 10.52
C SER A 789 -0.24 -19.66 11.70
N ASP A 790 0.85 -20.10 12.34
CA ASP A 790 1.48 -19.39 13.45
C ASP A 790 2.18 -18.10 12.97
N LEU A 791 2.85 -18.12 11.81
CA LEU A 791 3.53 -16.96 11.18
C LEU A 791 2.53 -15.91 10.69
N TRP A 792 1.41 -16.33 10.10
CA TRP A 792 0.31 -15.43 9.74
C TRP A 792 -0.28 -14.76 10.98
N ARG A 793 -0.52 -15.55 12.05
CA ARG A 793 -1.00 -15.02 13.33
C ARG A 793 -0.02 -14.02 13.95
N LEU A 794 1.28 -14.29 13.89
CA LEU A 794 2.28 -13.35 14.41
C LEU A 794 2.33 -12.07 13.58
N ASN A 795 2.32 -12.16 12.25
CA ASN A 795 2.29 -10.97 11.39
C ASN A 795 1.03 -10.13 11.61
N LYS A 796 -0.17 -10.73 11.69
CA LYS A 796 -1.39 -9.97 12.00
C LYS A 796 -1.39 -9.35 13.40
N TRP A 797 -0.65 -9.91 14.35
CA TRP A 797 -0.40 -9.22 15.63
C TRP A 797 0.63 -8.08 15.48
N LEU A 798 1.67 -8.24 14.67
CA LEU A 798 2.67 -7.20 14.39
C LEU A 798 2.07 -6.00 13.64
N ASP A 799 1.20 -6.24 12.65
CA ASP A 799 0.43 -5.21 11.95
C ASP A 799 -0.34 -4.33 12.97
N TYR A 800 -1.07 -4.98 13.89
CA TYR A 800 -1.82 -4.34 14.97
C TYR A 800 -0.90 -3.65 16.00
N ALA A 801 0.26 -4.21 16.30
CA ALA A 801 1.20 -3.67 17.28
C ALA A 801 1.89 -2.40 16.76
N GLN A 802 2.38 -2.41 15.51
CA GLN A 802 2.97 -1.25 14.86
C GLN A 802 1.92 -0.13 14.70
N ALA A 803 0.68 -0.45 14.31
CA ALA A 803 -0.41 0.53 14.24
C ALA A 803 -0.68 1.25 15.59
N ILE A 804 -0.60 0.53 16.72
CA ILE A 804 -0.70 1.15 18.06
C ILE A 804 0.50 2.01 18.39
N GLN A 805 1.72 1.58 18.04
CA GLN A 805 2.94 2.34 18.32
C GLN A 805 3.03 3.62 17.47
N HIS A 806 2.55 3.60 16.21
CA HIS A 806 2.44 4.81 15.39
C HIS A 806 1.42 5.83 15.92
N GLN A 807 0.44 5.42 16.74
CA GLN A 807 -0.50 6.33 17.41
C GLN A 807 0.08 6.95 18.71
N GLN A 808 1.21 6.44 19.21
CA GLN A 808 1.85 6.87 20.47
C GLN A 808 2.83 8.03 20.25
N ILE A 809 2.30 9.18 19.80
CA ILE A 809 3.09 10.36 19.41
C ILE A 809 3.27 11.36 20.56
N SER A 810 2.23 11.55 21.40
CA SER A 810 2.25 12.53 22.51
C SER A 810 1.82 11.89 23.83
N LEU A 811 2.34 12.44 24.93
CA LEU A 811 2.07 12.01 26.30
C LEU A 811 1.23 13.09 26.99
N PRO A 812 0.07 12.74 27.58
CA PRO A 812 -0.69 13.68 28.40
C PRO A 812 0.08 14.13 29.63
N ASN A 813 -0.05 15.42 29.96
CA ASN A 813 0.42 15.96 31.23
C ASN A 813 -0.58 15.72 32.38
N ASP A 814 -1.86 15.49 32.05
CA ASP A 814 -2.88 15.13 33.05
C ASP A 814 -2.65 13.72 33.62
N ILE A 815 -2.86 13.59 34.92
CA ILE A 815 -2.67 12.35 35.67
C ILE A 815 -3.64 11.23 35.26
N GLU A 816 -4.91 11.54 34.99
CA GLU A 816 -5.92 10.51 34.70
C GLU A 816 -5.81 10.03 33.25
N GLU A 817 -5.54 10.93 32.30
CA GLU A 817 -5.19 10.57 30.93
C GLU A 817 -3.88 9.75 30.87
N LEU A 818 -2.84 10.14 31.61
CA LEU A 818 -1.57 9.39 31.69
C LEU A 818 -1.79 7.98 32.27
N VAL A 819 -2.56 7.85 33.36
CA VAL A 819 -2.99 6.55 33.92
C VAL A 819 -3.73 5.70 32.87
N ASN A 820 -4.59 6.32 32.06
CA ASN A 820 -5.32 5.63 31.00
C ASN A 820 -4.40 5.20 29.83
N VAL A 821 -3.34 5.97 29.50
CA VAL A 821 -2.30 5.54 28.55
C VAL A 821 -1.50 4.36 29.12
N ILE A 822 -1.14 4.37 30.41
CA ILE A 822 -0.44 3.27 31.06
C ILE A 822 -1.31 2.00 31.09
N LYS A 823 -2.62 2.11 31.35
CA LYS A 823 -3.57 0.98 31.23
C LYS A 823 -3.64 0.41 29.80
N LYS A 824 -3.61 1.27 28.76
CA LYS A 824 -3.53 0.83 27.36
C LYS A 824 -2.20 0.09 27.08
N HIS A 825 -1.08 0.59 27.59
CA HIS A 825 0.22 -0.07 27.47
C HIS A 825 0.26 -1.43 28.22
N LYS A 826 -0.31 -1.52 29.43
CA LYS A 826 -0.50 -2.79 30.17
C LYS A 826 -1.26 -3.83 29.34
N ALA A 827 -2.36 -3.42 28.70
CA ALA A 827 -3.14 -4.30 27.83
C ALA A 827 -2.40 -4.69 26.53
N PHE A 828 -1.54 -3.83 26.00
CA PHE A 828 -0.63 -4.14 24.89
C PHE A 828 0.42 -5.18 25.31
N MET A 829 1.09 -5.00 26.45
CA MET A 829 2.14 -5.92 26.93
C MET A 829 1.59 -7.31 27.25
N ALA A 830 0.35 -7.41 27.75
CA ALA A 830 -0.34 -8.69 27.91
C ALA A 830 -0.58 -9.42 26.57
N LYS A 831 -0.86 -8.68 25.48
CA LYS A 831 -0.97 -9.26 24.13
C LYS A 831 0.39 -9.66 23.56
N HIS A 832 1.43 -8.87 23.80
CA HIS A 832 2.81 -9.18 23.42
C HIS A 832 3.28 -10.51 24.05
N GLU A 833 3.18 -10.66 25.38
CA GLU A 833 3.62 -11.88 26.06
C GLU A 833 2.87 -13.14 25.56
N SER A 834 1.60 -13.00 25.16
CA SER A 834 0.82 -14.10 24.55
C SER A 834 1.28 -14.53 23.14
N HIS A 835 2.07 -13.70 22.43
CA HIS A 835 2.62 -14.00 21.09
C HIS A 835 4.14 -14.25 21.10
N LYS A 836 4.84 -13.85 22.16
CA LYS A 836 6.28 -14.10 22.39
C LYS A 836 6.66 -15.57 22.24
N SER A 837 5.85 -16.50 22.74
CA SER A 837 6.08 -17.95 22.57
C SER A 837 5.98 -18.46 21.13
N LEU A 838 5.40 -17.67 20.20
CA LEU A 838 5.42 -17.93 18.75
C LEU A 838 6.67 -17.31 18.11
N ALA A 839 7.01 -16.07 18.48
CA ALA A 839 8.23 -15.41 18.03
C ALA A 839 9.51 -16.17 18.42
N GLU A 840 9.57 -16.71 19.65
CA GLU A 840 10.67 -17.56 20.11
C GLU A 840 10.79 -18.87 19.33
N LYS A 841 9.68 -19.48 18.89
CA LYS A 841 9.70 -20.66 18.00
C LYS A 841 10.27 -20.28 16.64
N MET A 842 9.79 -19.18 16.05
CA MET A 842 10.26 -18.70 14.74
C MET A 842 11.74 -18.33 14.77
N LYS A 843 12.21 -17.69 15.84
CA LYS A 843 13.64 -17.39 16.08
C LYS A 843 14.51 -18.65 16.21
N LYS A 844 13.95 -19.77 16.68
CA LYS A 844 14.62 -21.09 16.73
C LYS A 844 14.57 -21.85 15.40
N ILE A 845 13.51 -21.67 14.61
CA ILE A 845 13.32 -22.33 13.30
C ILE A 845 14.10 -21.63 12.18
N SER A 846 14.24 -20.30 12.22
CA SER A 846 14.97 -19.51 11.21
C SER A 846 16.43 -19.97 10.97
N PRO A 847 17.29 -20.22 11.98
CA PRO A 847 18.65 -20.73 11.75
C PRO A 847 18.66 -22.20 11.28
N HIS A 848 17.65 -23.00 11.66
CA HIS A 848 17.52 -24.38 11.21
C HIS A 848 17.20 -24.47 9.71
N PHE A 849 16.35 -23.57 9.19
CA PHE A 849 16.14 -23.42 7.75
C PHE A 849 17.38 -22.91 7.01
N ALA A 850 18.12 -21.94 7.57
CA ALA A 850 19.40 -21.51 6.99
C ALA A 850 20.42 -22.67 6.90
N HIS A 851 20.44 -23.57 7.89
CA HIS A 851 21.28 -24.77 7.87
C HIS A 851 20.88 -25.74 6.74
N HIS A 852 19.59 -26.06 6.59
CA HIS A 852 19.12 -26.90 5.48
C HIS A 852 19.39 -26.30 4.08
N LEU A 853 19.34 -24.97 3.94
CA LEU A 853 19.70 -24.31 2.67
C LEU A 853 21.18 -24.46 2.33
N ASN A 854 22.07 -24.47 3.32
CA ASN A 854 23.50 -24.69 3.12
C ASN A 854 23.85 -26.14 2.78
N LEU A 855 22.97 -27.11 3.09
CA LEU A 855 23.17 -28.54 2.80
C LEU A 855 22.76 -28.94 1.38
N ASN A 856 22.06 -28.08 0.63
CA ASN A 856 21.63 -28.29 -0.77
C ASN A 856 20.83 -29.59 -1.04
N GLU A 857 20.07 -30.06 -0.04
CA GLU A 857 19.21 -31.24 -0.19
C GLU A 857 17.92 -30.93 -0.96
N LEU A 858 17.77 -31.56 -2.14
CA LEU A 858 16.53 -31.71 -2.92
C LEU A 858 15.81 -30.38 -3.26
N ILE A 859 16.07 -29.90 -4.49
CA ILE A 859 15.62 -28.61 -5.10
C ILE A 859 14.20 -28.16 -4.71
N ASP A 860 13.22 -29.07 -4.70
CA ASP A 860 11.80 -28.74 -4.46
C ASP A 860 11.52 -28.24 -3.04
N ASN A 861 12.33 -28.69 -2.05
CA ASN A 861 12.29 -28.17 -0.69
C ASN A 861 13.10 -26.88 -0.54
N ILE A 862 14.25 -26.77 -1.23
CA ILE A 862 15.12 -25.59 -1.16
C ILE A 862 14.36 -24.30 -1.51
N ASN A 863 13.52 -24.31 -2.54
CA ASN A 863 12.75 -23.13 -2.94
C ASN A 863 11.72 -22.72 -1.85
N ARG A 864 10.96 -23.69 -1.32
CA ARG A 864 10.00 -23.44 -0.23
C ARG A 864 10.68 -22.94 1.04
N ILE A 865 11.86 -23.47 1.37
CA ILE A 865 12.65 -23.03 2.53
C ILE A 865 13.21 -21.61 2.32
N LYS A 866 13.64 -21.25 1.10
CA LYS A 866 14.05 -19.87 0.74
C LYS A 866 12.91 -18.88 0.88
N GLU A 867 11.74 -19.18 0.30
CA GLU A 867 10.52 -18.38 0.46
C GLU A 867 10.19 -18.16 1.94
N MET A 868 10.19 -19.25 2.72
CA MET A 868 9.84 -19.20 4.14
C MET A 868 10.89 -18.48 4.99
N GLN A 869 12.19 -18.56 4.67
CA GLN A 869 13.22 -17.71 5.28
C GLN A 869 13.00 -16.23 4.93
N GLY A 870 12.57 -15.95 3.70
CA GLY A 870 12.18 -14.63 3.22
C GLY A 870 11.00 -14.01 3.98
N PHE A 871 10.08 -14.82 4.51
CA PHE A 871 9.02 -14.35 5.42
C PHE A 871 9.44 -14.34 6.89
N LEU A 872 10.18 -15.34 7.37
CA LEU A 872 10.61 -15.45 8.77
C LEU A 872 11.57 -14.34 9.20
N THR A 873 12.51 -13.94 8.32
CA THR A 873 13.54 -12.96 8.67
C THR A 873 12.94 -11.56 8.90
N PRO A 874 12.10 -11.00 7.99
CA PRO A 874 11.38 -9.75 8.26
C PRO A 874 10.39 -9.85 9.42
N THR A 875 9.68 -10.97 9.58
CA THR A 875 8.77 -11.17 10.73
C THR A 875 9.53 -11.09 12.05
N THR A 876 10.72 -11.69 12.12
CA THR A 876 11.59 -11.66 13.31
C THR A 876 12.18 -10.26 13.54
N HIS A 877 12.53 -9.52 12.48
CA HIS A 877 12.96 -8.12 12.58
C HIS A 877 11.84 -7.23 13.14
N ARG A 878 10.65 -7.24 12.52
CA ARG A 878 9.45 -6.50 12.96
C ARG A 878 9.12 -6.79 14.43
N TRP A 879 9.26 -8.05 14.86
CA TRP A 879 9.09 -8.42 16.27
C TRP A 879 10.09 -7.71 17.20
N ASN A 880 11.40 -7.77 16.88
CA ASN A 880 12.43 -7.12 17.70
C ASN A 880 12.26 -5.58 17.73
N GLU A 881 11.84 -4.99 16.60
CA GLU A 881 11.52 -3.56 16.48
C GLU A 881 10.32 -3.17 17.35
N VAL A 882 9.23 -3.95 17.31
CA VAL A 882 8.06 -3.76 18.17
C VAL A 882 8.41 -3.91 19.66
N CYS A 883 9.30 -4.84 20.04
CA CYS A 883 9.85 -4.92 21.40
C CYS A 883 10.58 -3.61 21.78
N ALA A 884 11.56 -3.20 20.98
CA ALA A 884 12.37 -2.01 21.27
C ALA A 884 11.52 -0.72 21.37
N LEU A 885 10.53 -0.54 20.50
CA LEU A 885 9.58 0.57 20.57
C LEU A 885 8.68 0.49 21.81
N ALA A 886 8.30 -0.71 22.27
CA ALA A 886 7.52 -0.90 23.49
C ALA A 886 8.34 -0.57 24.75
N ASP A 887 9.62 -0.96 24.79
CA ASP A 887 10.54 -0.65 25.88
C ASP A 887 10.85 0.86 25.93
N ILE A 888 11.14 1.50 24.79
CA ILE A 888 11.31 2.97 24.69
C ILE A 888 10.03 3.70 25.14
N TRP A 889 8.83 3.17 24.84
CA TRP A 889 7.58 3.76 25.32
C TRP A 889 7.36 3.55 26.82
N LYS A 890 7.72 2.37 27.37
CA LYS A 890 7.72 2.09 28.81
C LYS A 890 8.66 3.05 29.56
N GLU A 891 9.86 3.30 29.04
CA GLU A 891 10.81 4.28 29.59
C GLU A 891 10.27 5.71 29.53
N LYS A 892 9.67 6.13 28.41
CA LYS A 892 9.02 7.45 28.31
C LYS A 892 7.87 7.61 29.31
N LEU A 893 6.98 6.62 29.43
CA LEU A 893 5.90 6.62 30.43
C LEU A 893 6.44 6.69 31.86
N LYS A 894 7.51 5.94 32.16
CA LYS A 894 8.21 5.94 33.45
C LYS A 894 8.75 7.33 33.78
N CYS A 895 9.51 7.95 32.86
CA CYS A 895 10.05 9.30 33.03
C CYS A 895 8.96 10.37 33.17
N THR A 896 7.87 10.28 32.40
CA THR A 896 6.73 11.22 32.53
C THR A 896 6.02 11.05 33.87
N LEU A 897 5.78 9.82 34.34
CA LEU A 897 5.10 9.60 35.62
C LEU A 897 5.96 10.00 36.82
N SER A 898 7.29 9.81 36.77
CA SER A 898 8.20 10.26 37.84
C SER A 898 8.45 11.78 37.84
N THR A 899 8.13 12.49 36.75
CA THR A 899 8.26 13.96 36.69
C THR A 899 6.92 14.69 36.87
N ASN A 900 5.78 13.98 36.81
CA ASN A 900 4.47 14.59 36.95
C ASN A 900 4.14 14.92 38.41
N GLN A 901 4.31 16.18 38.80
CA GLN A 901 4.02 16.69 40.14
C GLN A 901 2.56 16.46 40.58
N GLN A 902 1.59 16.42 39.65
CA GLN A 902 0.17 16.16 39.98
C GLN A 902 -0.04 14.74 40.53
N PHE A 903 0.79 13.77 40.14
CA PHE A 903 0.75 12.40 40.64
C PHE A 903 1.14 12.33 42.12
N TYR A 904 2.25 13.00 42.49
CA TYR A 904 2.69 13.09 43.88
C TYR A 904 1.68 13.88 44.72
N HIS A 905 1.22 15.04 44.22
CA HIS A 905 0.17 15.84 44.86
C HIS A 905 -1.11 15.04 45.10
N SER A 906 -1.55 14.22 44.14
CA SER A 906 -2.73 13.34 44.33
C SER A 906 -2.51 12.25 45.39
N ILE A 907 -1.29 11.78 45.60
CA ILE A 907 -0.96 10.83 46.68
C ILE A 907 -0.90 11.54 48.03
N ASP A 908 -0.38 12.76 48.07
CA ASP A 908 -0.36 13.60 49.28
C ASP A 908 -1.78 14.02 49.69
N GLU A 909 -2.60 14.53 48.76
CA GLU A 909 -4.04 14.78 48.94
C GLU A 909 -4.78 13.58 49.54
N ILE A 910 -4.57 12.38 48.96
CA ILE A 910 -5.23 11.17 49.43
C ILE A 910 -4.69 10.72 50.80
N THR A 911 -3.42 11.01 51.12
CA THR A 911 -2.84 10.75 52.45
C THR A 911 -3.48 11.68 53.48
N ASP A 912 -3.50 12.98 53.23
CA ASP A 912 -4.07 13.99 54.11
C ASP A 912 -5.59 13.79 54.27
N TRP A 913 -6.31 13.44 53.20
CA TRP A 913 -7.73 13.09 53.27
C TRP A 913 -7.97 11.83 54.11
N LEU A 914 -7.10 10.81 54.00
CA LEU A 914 -7.22 9.58 54.81
C LEU A 914 -6.89 9.84 56.29
N ASP A 915 -5.89 10.68 56.58
CA ASP A 915 -5.54 11.08 57.95
C ASP A 915 -6.67 11.92 58.59
N ASN A 916 -7.25 12.87 57.84
CA ASN A 916 -8.40 13.66 58.29
C ASN A 916 -9.68 12.82 58.47
N THR A 917 -9.95 11.84 57.60
CA THR A 917 -11.11 10.95 57.73
C THR A 917 -10.93 9.92 58.84
N GLU A 918 -9.73 9.37 59.06
CA GLU A 918 -9.43 8.57 60.26
C GLU A 918 -9.59 9.39 61.55
N ALA A 919 -9.12 10.64 61.58
CA ALA A 919 -9.29 11.51 62.75
C ALA A 919 -10.77 11.84 63.02
N SER A 920 -11.51 12.22 61.97
CA SER A 920 -12.96 12.46 62.04
C SER A 920 -13.74 11.21 62.48
N PHE A 921 -13.35 10.03 61.99
CA PHE A 921 -13.94 8.76 62.39
C PHE A 921 -13.68 8.44 63.86
N ARG A 922 -12.46 8.61 64.37
CA ARG A 922 -12.15 8.41 65.81
C ARG A 922 -12.98 9.32 66.71
N ILE A 923 -13.25 10.56 66.28
CA ILE A 923 -14.14 11.49 67.00
C ILE A 923 -15.58 10.99 66.93
N SER A 924 -16.08 10.59 65.76
CA SER A 924 -17.43 10.03 65.57
C SER A 924 -17.67 8.78 66.41
N GLU A 925 -16.70 7.87 66.48
CA GLU A 925 -16.76 6.62 67.26
C GLU A 925 -16.88 6.89 68.76
N SER A 926 -16.22 7.93 69.27
CA SER A 926 -16.32 8.34 70.69
C SER A 926 -17.69 8.91 71.09
N PHE A 927 -18.46 9.46 70.13
CA PHE A 927 -19.79 10.06 70.38
C PHE A 927 -20.95 9.05 70.30
N ALA A 928 -20.75 7.87 69.71
CA ALA A 928 -21.83 6.95 69.34
C ALA A 928 -22.54 6.23 70.53
N VAL A 929 -22.06 6.41 71.76
CA VAL A 929 -22.50 5.60 72.93
C VAL A 929 -23.72 6.19 73.66
N THR A 930 -24.05 7.47 73.46
CA THR A 930 -25.11 8.18 74.25
C THR A 930 -26.05 9.08 73.42
N ALA A 931 -26.00 9.01 72.09
CA ALA A 931 -26.71 9.93 71.20
C ALA A 931 -28.20 9.55 70.94
N SER A 932 -29.02 10.55 70.58
CA SER A 932 -30.44 10.38 70.24
C SER A 932 -30.67 9.71 68.87
N THR A 933 -31.85 9.14 68.63
CA THR A 933 -32.21 8.49 67.35
C THR A 933 -32.03 9.39 66.13
N ASN A 934 -32.46 10.65 66.19
CA ASN A 934 -32.29 11.60 65.09
C ASN A 934 -30.82 11.90 64.79
N THR A 935 -29.96 11.96 65.82
CA THR A 935 -28.50 12.10 65.63
C THR A 935 -27.85 10.84 65.10
N LEU A 936 -28.32 9.64 65.49
CA LEU A 936 -27.81 8.37 64.99
C LEU A 936 -28.11 8.17 63.49
N GLU A 937 -29.29 8.56 63.00
CA GLU A 937 -29.61 8.52 61.56
C GLU A 937 -28.73 9.51 60.75
N VAL A 938 -28.38 10.67 61.32
CA VAL A 938 -27.43 11.62 60.70
C VAL A 938 -26.02 11.02 60.60
N GLU A 939 -25.50 10.41 61.67
CA GLU A 939 -24.19 9.74 61.62
C GLU A 939 -24.20 8.49 60.72
N TYR A 940 -25.27 7.71 60.69
CA TYR A 940 -25.44 6.59 59.76
C TYR A 940 -25.33 7.05 58.29
N ASN A 941 -26.01 8.14 57.92
CA ASN A 941 -25.92 8.68 56.56
C ASN A 941 -24.57 9.33 56.25
N LYS A 942 -23.90 9.97 57.23
CA LYS A 942 -22.51 10.44 57.08
C LYS A 942 -21.55 9.28 56.82
N LEU A 943 -21.59 8.21 57.63
CA LEU A 943 -20.74 7.03 57.45
C LEU A 943 -21.02 6.32 56.12
N LYS A 944 -22.28 6.24 55.69
CA LYS A 944 -22.69 5.70 54.39
C LYS A 944 -22.28 6.57 53.19
N ASN A 945 -22.04 7.88 53.39
CA ASN A 945 -21.43 8.77 52.40
C ASN A 945 -19.90 8.60 52.39
N LEU A 946 -19.26 8.59 53.57
CA LEU A 946 -17.83 8.34 53.73
C LEU A 946 -17.40 7.00 53.13
N GLN A 947 -18.22 5.94 53.27
CA GLN A 947 -17.97 4.65 52.64
C GLN A 947 -17.89 4.76 51.11
N ARG A 948 -18.83 5.48 50.47
CA ARG A 948 -18.83 5.68 49.00
C ARG A 948 -17.63 6.49 48.52
N GLU A 949 -17.20 7.49 49.29
CA GLU A 949 -15.99 8.25 48.97
C GLU A 949 -14.73 7.39 49.15
N LEU A 950 -14.66 6.60 50.22
CA LEU A 950 -13.54 5.70 50.49
C LEU A 950 -13.41 4.59 49.42
N ASP A 951 -14.52 4.06 48.93
CA ASP A 951 -14.56 3.13 47.79
C ASP A 951 -14.07 3.80 46.49
N HIS A 952 -14.40 5.09 46.28
CA HIS A 952 -13.90 5.87 45.14
C HIS A 952 -12.38 6.12 45.25
N GLN A 953 -11.88 6.54 46.41
CA GLN A 953 -10.45 6.76 46.60
C GLN A 953 -9.64 5.44 46.61
N GLU A 954 -10.19 4.31 47.07
CA GLU A 954 -9.54 3.00 46.88
C GLU A 954 -9.43 2.67 45.37
N SER A 955 -10.45 2.99 44.56
CA SER A 955 -10.39 2.80 43.10
C SER A 955 -9.32 3.67 42.41
N ARG A 956 -9.01 4.84 42.98
CA ARG A 956 -7.96 5.76 42.53
C ARG A 956 -6.56 5.25 42.94
N VAL A 957 -6.40 4.86 44.22
CA VAL A 957 -5.13 4.29 44.76
C VAL A 957 -4.77 2.94 44.13
N THR A 958 -5.75 2.04 43.94
CA THR A 958 -5.53 0.77 43.21
C THR A 958 -5.06 1.02 41.78
N SER A 959 -5.66 2.00 41.08
CA SER A 959 -5.26 2.41 39.74
C SER A 959 -3.81 2.93 39.70
N PHE A 960 -3.40 3.80 40.63
CA PHE A 960 -2.02 4.28 40.72
C PHE A 960 -1.02 3.15 41.02
N LEU A 961 -1.37 2.25 41.95
CA LEU A 961 -0.55 1.09 42.30
C LEU A 961 -0.39 0.13 41.10
N GLU A 962 -1.44 -0.11 40.33
CA GLU A 962 -1.37 -0.90 39.10
C GLU A 962 -0.48 -0.27 38.02
N CYS A 963 -0.52 1.05 37.86
CA CYS A 963 0.35 1.78 36.93
C CYS A 963 1.82 1.66 37.35
N MET A 964 2.14 1.88 38.62
CA MET A 964 3.51 1.78 39.14
C MET A 964 4.08 0.36 39.08
N ILE A 965 3.24 -0.67 39.31
CA ILE A 965 3.63 -2.07 39.10
C ILE A 965 3.87 -2.36 37.61
N CYS A 966 3.08 -1.79 36.69
CA CYS A 966 3.23 -2.00 35.25
C CYS A 966 4.51 -1.35 34.66
N LEU A 967 4.97 -0.25 35.25
CA LEU A 967 6.15 0.49 34.77
C LEU A 967 7.45 0.09 35.50
N GLU A 968 7.39 -0.83 36.46
CA GLU A 968 8.54 -1.25 37.29
C GLU A 968 9.26 -0.02 37.89
N GLN A 969 8.47 0.81 38.59
CA GLN A 969 8.92 2.06 39.23
C GLN A 969 9.17 1.90 40.73
N GLU A 970 9.47 3.02 41.39
CA GLU A 970 10.14 3.09 42.68
C GLU A 970 9.47 2.27 43.80
N VAL A 971 10.33 1.56 44.54
CA VAL A 971 9.92 0.69 45.66
C VAL A 971 9.28 1.51 46.78
N GLU A 972 9.70 2.76 46.99
CA GLU A 972 9.18 3.60 48.07
C GLU A 972 7.75 4.08 47.80
N ILE A 973 7.47 4.61 46.61
CA ILE A 973 6.12 5.05 46.22
C ILE A 973 5.15 3.86 46.18
N THR A 974 5.58 2.72 45.63
CA THR A 974 4.74 1.50 45.61
C THR A 974 4.45 0.96 47.00
N VAL A 975 5.39 1.06 47.94
CA VAL A 975 5.17 0.76 49.36
C VAL A 975 4.24 1.79 50.02
N ARG A 976 4.35 3.09 49.71
CA ARG A 976 3.43 4.13 50.22
C ARG A 976 2.00 3.90 49.74
N LEU A 977 1.79 3.66 48.44
CA LEU A 977 0.49 3.33 47.85
C LEU A 977 -0.10 2.05 48.44
N ARG A 978 0.72 1.02 48.69
CA ARG A 978 0.26 -0.21 49.37
C ARG A 978 -0.18 0.05 50.81
N LYS A 979 0.59 0.81 51.58
CA LYS A 979 0.22 1.24 52.94
C LYS A 979 -1.09 2.03 52.96
N LEU A 980 -1.30 2.94 52.00
CA LEU A 980 -2.57 3.67 51.85
C LEU A 980 -3.74 2.71 51.55
N GLN A 981 -3.57 1.79 50.61
CA GLN A 981 -4.56 0.76 50.29
C GLN A 981 -4.92 -0.13 51.50
N ASP A 982 -3.92 -0.57 52.28
CA ASP A 982 -4.16 -1.42 53.45
C ASP A 982 -4.84 -0.65 54.60
N ARG A 983 -4.52 0.64 54.78
CA ARG A 983 -5.26 1.55 55.68
C ARG A 983 -6.70 1.73 55.22
N MET A 984 -6.93 2.08 53.95
CA MET A 984 -8.27 2.25 53.37
C MET A 984 -9.14 1.01 53.55
N ARG A 985 -8.60 -0.19 53.28
CA ARG A 985 -9.32 -1.46 53.52
C ARG A 985 -9.61 -1.75 54.98
N THR A 986 -8.73 -1.35 55.87
CA THR A 986 -8.98 -1.44 57.31
C THR A 986 -10.10 -0.49 57.72
N LEU A 987 -10.09 0.74 57.22
CA LEU A 987 -11.13 1.73 57.46
C LEU A 987 -12.48 1.33 56.84
N GLN A 988 -12.52 0.78 55.62
CA GLN A 988 -13.73 0.20 54.99
C GLN A 988 -14.36 -0.88 55.86
N ARG A 989 -13.55 -1.78 56.45
CA ARG A 989 -14.04 -2.83 57.35
C ARG A 989 -14.63 -2.25 58.64
N VAL A 990 -13.93 -1.31 59.26
CA VAL A 990 -14.36 -0.68 60.53
C VAL A 990 -15.61 0.18 60.32
N ILE A 991 -15.65 1.03 59.29
CA ILE A 991 -16.85 1.78 58.89
C ILE A 991 -17.99 0.81 58.54
N GLY A 992 -17.73 -0.26 57.79
CA GLY A 992 -18.74 -1.28 57.47
C GLY A 992 -19.36 -1.95 58.71
N ILE A 993 -18.54 -2.25 59.72
CA ILE A 993 -19.01 -2.78 61.01
C ILE A 993 -19.86 -1.73 61.76
N GLN A 994 -19.42 -0.47 61.85
CA GLN A 994 -20.22 0.57 62.51
C GLN A 994 -21.52 0.92 61.74
N VAL A 995 -21.51 0.91 60.41
CA VAL A 995 -22.71 1.08 59.57
C VAL A 995 -23.70 -0.07 59.77
N LEU A 996 -23.23 -1.31 59.93
CA LEU A 996 -24.07 -2.45 60.30
C LEU A 996 -24.65 -2.28 61.72
N LYS A 997 -23.81 -1.88 62.70
CA LYS A 997 -24.21 -1.68 64.10
C LYS A 997 -25.22 -0.54 64.30
N LEU A 998 -25.03 0.58 63.59
CA LEU A 998 -25.98 1.69 63.58
C LEU A 998 -27.23 1.34 62.79
N GLY A 999 -27.09 0.62 61.67
CA GLY A 999 -28.22 0.12 60.87
C GLY A 999 -29.16 -0.79 61.65
N THR A 1000 -28.63 -1.72 62.46
CA THR A 1000 -29.47 -2.57 63.32
C THR A 1000 -30.11 -1.82 64.47
N LEU A 1001 -29.43 -0.83 65.06
CA LEU A 1001 -30.01 0.07 66.08
C LEU A 1001 -31.11 0.99 65.53
N LEU A 1002 -31.07 1.33 64.24
CA LEU A 1002 -32.06 2.14 63.53
C LEU A 1002 -33.16 1.29 62.84
N GLY A 1003 -33.06 -0.04 62.83
CA GLY A 1003 -34.02 -0.95 62.20
C GLY A 1003 -33.87 -1.12 60.68
N HIS A 1004 -32.79 -0.63 60.07
CA HIS A 1004 -32.51 -0.78 58.63
C HIS A 1004 -32.00 -2.20 58.32
N ASN A 1005 -32.87 -3.06 57.80
CA ASN A 1005 -32.51 -4.43 57.38
C ASN A 1005 -31.40 -4.44 56.30
N PRO A 1006 -30.24 -5.10 56.52
CA PRO A 1006 -29.08 -5.03 55.62
C PRO A 1006 -29.20 -5.98 54.41
N ILE A 1007 -30.20 -5.75 53.55
CA ILE A 1007 -30.37 -6.51 52.30
C ILE A 1007 -29.44 -5.92 51.22
N GLY A 1008 -28.32 -6.59 50.91
CA GLY A 1008 -27.54 -6.28 49.70
C GLY A 1008 -26.03 -6.54 49.69
N SER A 1009 -25.39 -6.90 50.81
CA SER A 1009 -23.92 -7.14 50.83
C SER A 1009 -23.56 -8.58 51.18
N VAL A 1010 -22.84 -9.25 50.27
CA VAL A 1010 -22.38 -10.65 50.39
C VAL A 1010 -21.41 -10.84 51.56
N ASN A 1011 -20.75 -9.78 52.01
CA ASN A 1011 -19.74 -9.82 53.09
C ASN A 1011 -20.34 -9.64 54.50
N ALA A 1012 -21.65 -9.42 54.63
CA ALA A 1012 -22.28 -9.07 55.92
C ALA A 1012 -22.15 -10.19 56.97
N SER A 1013 -22.27 -11.47 56.56
CA SER A 1013 -22.15 -12.62 57.46
C SER A 1013 -20.76 -12.75 58.08
N THR A 1014 -19.70 -12.51 57.30
CA THR A 1014 -18.31 -12.56 57.78
C THR A 1014 -17.97 -11.42 58.74
N LEU A 1015 -18.53 -10.23 58.53
CA LEU A 1015 -18.36 -9.11 59.45
C LEU A 1015 -19.18 -9.26 60.74
N LEU A 1016 -20.35 -9.90 60.67
CA LEU A 1016 -21.12 -10.25 61.87
C LEU A 1016 -20.38 -11.24 62.78
N SER A 1017 -19.62 -12.21 62.25
CA SER A 1017 -18.87 -13.14 63.10
C SER A 1017 -17.71 -12.46 63.83
N LEU A 1018 -16.90 -11.64 63.14
CA LEU A 1018 -15.83 -10.87 63.79
C LEU A 1018 -16.37 -9.86 64.82
N SER A 1019 -17.57 -9.31 64.60
CA SER A 1019 -18.25 -8.46 65.59
C SER A 1019 -18.71 -9.24 66.82
N HIS A 1020 -18.82 -10.57 66.75
CA HIS A 1020 -19.20 -11.43 67.86
C HIS A 1020 -17.98 -11.90 68.67
N ASP A 1021 -16.86 -12.19 68.00
CA ASP A 1021 -15.60 -12.61 68.64
C ASP A 1021 -15.00 -11.50 69.53
N LEU A 1022 -15.09 -10.23 69.10
CA LEU A 1022 -14.56 -9.07 69.85
C LEU A 1022 -15.40 -8.62 71.05
N LEU A 1023 -16.53 -9.29 71.34
CA LEU A 1023 -17.39 -9.01 72.50
C LEU A 1023 -17.55 -10.23 73.43
N GLY A 1024 -16.72 -11.27 73.25
CA GLY A 1024 -16.90 -12.60 73.85
C GLY A 1024 -16.22 -12.86 75.21
N GLU A 1025 -15.70 -11.86 75.92
CA GLU A 1025 -14.93 -12.09 77.16
C GLU A 1025 -15.73 -11.80 78.44
N SER A 1026 -16.68 -12.69 78.79
CA SER A 1026 -17.28 -12.83 80.14
C SER A 1026 -18.15 -14.08 80.29
N GLY A 1027 -18.00 -14.84 81.38
CA GLY A 1027 -19.11 -15.62 81.96
C GLY A 1027 -19.25 -17.11 81.60
N SER A 1028 -18.25 -17.93 81.97
CA SER A 1028 -18.41 -19.25 82.65
C SER A 1028 -19.65 -20.14 82.40
N ASP A 1029 -19.39 -21.31 81.81
CA ASP A 1029 -19.72 -22.66 82.32
C ASP A 1029 -21.14 -23.27 82.40
N GLN A 1030 -21.17 -24.54 81.96
CA GLN A 1030 -21.90 -25.71 82.50
C GLN A 1030 -23.42 -25.89 82.30
N SER A 1031 -23.73 -26.96 81.56
CA SER A 1031 -24.81 -27.94 81.84
C SER A 1031 -26.28 -27.51 81.60
N SER A 1032 -27.22 -28.40 81.26
CA SER A 1032 -27.14 -29.74 80.66
C SER A 1032 -28.49 -30.15 80.02
N SER A 1033 -28.51 -31.33 79.40
CA SER A 1033 -29.69 -32.12 78.97
C SER A 1033 -31.01 -31.87 79.72
N SER A 1034 -32.19 -31.98 79.08
CA SER A 1034 -32.64 -33.27 78.52
C SER A 1034 -33.99 -33.19 77.78
N LEU A 1035 -34.27 -34.24 76.99
CA LEU A 1035 -35.54 -34.92 76.64
C LEU A 1035 -36.89 -34.15 76.64
N SER A 1036 -37.90 -34.47 75.80
CA SER A 1036 -38.06 -35.17 74.51
C SER A 1036 -39.56 -35.40 74.26
N SER A 1037 -39.94 -35.85 73.04
CA SER A 1037 -41.25 -36.47 72.69
C SER A 1037 -42.46 -35.51 72.55
N ALA A 1038 -43.43 -35.75 71.66
CA ALA A 1038 -43.50 -36.62 70.46
C ALA A 1038 -44.73 -36.26 69.59
N GLN A 1039 -44.90 -37.01 68.49
CA GLN A 1039 -46.08 -37.13 67.61
C GLN A 1039 -46.26 -36.09 66.48
N SER A 1040 -46.74 -36.43 65.27
CA SER A 1040 -46.46 -37.61 64.39
C SER A 1040 -47.29 -37.54 63.10
N SER A 1041 -46.68 -37.75 61.92
CA SER A 1041 -47.23 -38.55 60.81
C SER A 1041 -46.29 -38.55 59.58
N ASN A 1042 -45.97 -39.74 59.05
CA ASN A 1042 -45.54 -40.07 57.66
C ASN A 1042 -44.40 -39.22 57.01
N GLY A 1043 -43.30 -39.76 56.47
CA GLY A 1043 -43.01 -41.09 55.93
C GLY A 1043 -43.19 -41.11 54.40
N THR A 1044 -42.22 -41.52 53.56
CA THR A 1044 -40.87 -42.10 53.79
C THR A 1044 -39.93 -41.88 52.60
N ASN A 1045 -38.62 -41.79 52.88
CA ASN A 1045 -37.48 -42.16 52.01
C ASN A 1045 -37.48 -41.72 50.53
N SER A 1046 -36.98 -40.52 50.25
CA SER A 1046 -36.45 -40.15 48.92
C SER A 1046 -34.95 -40.45 48.82
N ILE A 1047 -34.53 -41.37 47.93
CA ILE A 1047 -33.12 -41.58 47.60
C ILE A 1047 -32.66 -40.52 46.58
N GLN A 1048 -31.37 -40.17 46.63
CA GLN A 1048 -30.76 -39.00 46.01
C GLN A 1048 -30.87 -38.95 44.46
N SER A 1049 -31.31 -37.80 43.92
CA SER A 1049 -30.76 -37.28 42.66
C SER A 1049 -30.95 -35.77 42.51
N GLY A 1050 -29.84 -35.04 42.39
CA GLY A 1050 -29.77 -33.72 41.76
C GLY A 1050 -30.36 -32.54 42.55
N ASP A 1051 -29.47 -31.71 43.10
CA ASP A 1051 -29.75 -30.29 43.29
C ASP A 1051 -28.49 -29.51 42.87
N GLU A 1052 -28.62 -28.59 41.92
CA GLU A 1052 -27.53 -27.77 41.39
C GLU A 1052 -27.75 -26.30 41.74
N ASP A 1053 -27.27 -25.86 42.92
CA ASP A 1053 -26.75 -24.50 43.11
C ASP A 1053 -25.98 -24.33 44.44
N GLN A 1054 -24.79 -24.93 44.52
CA GLN A 1054 -23.81 -24.61 45.58
C GLN A 1054 -22.38 -24.46 45.04
N THR A 1055 -21.92 -23.20 45.02
CA THR A 1055 -20.54 -22.69 45.05
C THR A 1055 -19.42 -23.62 44.55
N ILE A 1056 -18.83 -23.24 43.40
CA ILE A 1056 -17.73 -23.92 42.68
C ILE A 1056 -16.51 -24.25 43.59
N PHE A 1057 -16.25 -23.45 44.63
CA PHE A 1057 -15.15 -23.64 45.59
C PHE A 1057 -15.17 -25.02 46.29
N GLY A 1058 -16.37 -25.59 46.54
CA GLY A 1058 -16.53 -26.82 47.31
C GLY A 1058 -16.02 -28.12 46.64
N ARG A 1059 -15.79 -28.10 45.31
CA ARG A 1059 -15.27 -29.26 44.56
C ARG A 1059 -13.74 -29.29 44.49
N GLY A 1060 -13.07 -28.13 44.44
CA GLY A 1060 -11.62 -28.04 44.34
C GLY A 1060 -10.90 -28.71 45.52
N PHE A 1061 -11.32 -28.39 46.75
CA PHE A 1061 -10.69 -28.91 47.97
C PHE A 1061 -10.68 -30.45 48.02
N ARG A 1062 -11.81 -31.11 47.68
CA ARG A 1062 -11.94 -32.57 47.71
C ARG A 1062 -11.10 -33.28 46.64
N TYR A 1063 -10.84 -32.61 45.50
CA TYR A 1063 -9.90 -33.10 44.49
C TYR A 1063 -8.46 -33.00 44.99
N VAL A 1064 -8.08 -31.89 45.62
CA VAL A 1064 -6.75 -31.71 46.23
C VAL A 1064 -6.51 -32.75 47.34
N THR A 1065 -7.49 -33.02 48.22
CA THR A 1065 -7.34 -34.05 49.26
C THR A 1065 -7.16 -35.46 48.68
N ARG A 1066 -7.78 -35.77 47.53
CA ARG A 1066 -7.55 -37.04 46.82
C ARG A 1066 -6.18 -37.10 46.15
N ALA A 1067 -5.76 -36.03 45.48
CA ALA A 1067 -4.43 -35.95 44.87
C ALA A 1067 -3.31 -36.10 45.92
N TRP A 1068 -3.42 -35.42 47.06
CA TRP A 1068 -2.47 -35.57 48.18
C TRP A 1068 -2.42 -36.99 48.73
N LYS A 1069 -3.57 -37.67 48.90
CA LYS A 1069 -3.60 -39.05 49.40
C LYS A 1069 -2.95 -40.09 48.47
N PHE A 1070 -2.80 -39.80 47.18
CA PHE A 1070 -2.06 -40.66 46.24
C PHE A 1070 -0.62 -40.21 45.94
N SER A 1071 -0.33 -38.90 45.96
CA SER A 1071 1.03 -38.37 45.72
C SER A 1071 1.97 -38.63 46.89
N LEU A 1072 1.50 -38.40 48.12
CA LEU A 1072 2.35 -38.34 49.30
C LEU A 1072 3.06 -39.68 49.62
N PRO A 1073 2.41 -40.87 49.49
CA PRO A 1073 3.10 -42.15 49.63
C PRO A 1073 4.24 -42.33 48.61
N ILE A 1074 4.03 -41.94 47.35
CA ILE A 1074 5.03 -42.06 46.28
C ILE A 1074 6.19 -41.11 46.54
N GLN A 1075 5.92 -39.87 46.93
CA GLN A 1075 6.94 -38.88 47.27
C GLN A 1075 7.76 -39.30 48.50
N VAL A 1076 7.14 -39.92 49.51
CA VAL A 1076 7.86 -40.50 50.66
C VAL A 1076 8.75 -41.67 50.24
N VAL A 1077 8.28 -42.58 49.36
CA VAL A 1077 9.12 -43.68 48.83
C VAL A 1077 10.30 -43.15 48.02
N VAL A 1078 10.10 -42.12 47.19
CA VAL A 1078 11.20 -41.46 46.45
C VAL A 1078 12.19 -40.79 47.41
N PHE A 1079 11.72 -40.10 48.46
CA PHE A 1079 12.61 -39.55 49.48
C PHE A 1079 13.37 -40.64 50.25
N LEU A 1080 12.73 -41.77 50.55
CA LEU A 1080 13.39 -42.90 51.21
C LEU A 1080 14.48 -43.51 50.30
N ALA A 1081 14.20 -43.65 49.00
CA ALA A 1081 15.18 -44.13 48.02
C ALA A 1081 16.39 -43.19 47.92
N ILE A 1082 16.15 -41.88 47.87
CA ILE A 1082 17.22 -40.85 47.89
C ILE A 1082 18.04 -40.96 49.17
N VAL A 1083 17.39 -41.02 50.34
CA VAL A 1083 18.06 -41.16 51.65
C VAL A 1083 18.90 -42.44 51.72
N VAL A 1084 18.39 -43.57 51.21
CA VAL A 1084 19.13 -44.84 51.14
C VAL A 1084 20.34 -44.72 50.21
N THR A 1085 20.23 -44.09 49.04
CA THR A 1085 21.40 -43.83 48.18
C THR A 1085 22.44 -42.89 48.82
N THR A 1086 22.04 -41.99 49.72
CA THR A 1086 22.97 -41.11 50.46
C THR A 1086 23.54 -41.74 51.74
N MET A 1087 23.11 -42.95 52.12
CA MET A 1087 23.55 -43.65 53.35
C MET A 1087 24.38 -44.91 53.06
N MET A 1088 24.69 -45.18 51.79
CA MET A 1088 25.61 -46.25 51.41
C MET A 1088 27.06 -45.73 51.48
N PRO A 1089 27.95 -46.35 52.27
CA PRO A 1089 29.34 -45.90 52.37
C PRO A 1089 30.12 -46.27 51.10
N VAL A 1090 30.62 -45.25 50.39
CA VAL A 1090 31.45 -45.39 49.18
C VAL A 1090 32.92 -45.30 49.57
N SER A 1091 33.75 -46.17 48.99
CA SER A 1091 35.21 -46.23 49.19
C SER A 1091 35.97 -45.08 48.50
N GLU A 1092 37.19 -44.78 48.98
CA GLU A 1092 37.87 -43.49 48.79
C GLU A 1092 38.44 -43.16 47.38
N GLU A 1093 38.26 -44.01 46.35
CA GLU A 1093 39.15 -43.97 45.16
C GLU A 1093 38.71 -43.04 44.00
N ASP A 1094 37.44 -42.62 43.90
CA ASP A 1094 36.92 -41.89 42.71
C ASP A 1094 37.07 -40.34 42.73
N TYR A 1095 37.60 -39.73 43.80
CA TYR A 1095 37.47 -38.28 44.03
C TYR A 1095 38.41 -37.33 43.24
N ASN A 1096 39.23 -37.83 42.31
CA ASN A 1096 40.31 -37.05 41.68
C ASN A 1096 39.90 -36.14 40.50
N CYS A 1097 38.65 -36.17 40.01
CA CYS A 1097 38.25 -35.45 38.79
C CYS A 1097 37.42 -34.15 38.98
N MET A 1098 37.03 -33.78 40.21
CA MET A 1098 36.18 -32.60 40.47
C MET A 1098 36.93 -31.30 40.85
N PHE A 1099 38.23 -31.37 41.17
CA PHE A 1099 38.98 -30.22 41.70
C PHE A 1099 39.81 -29.42 40.70
N THR A 1100 39.97 -29.89 39.45
CA THR A 1100 40.87 -29.28 38.45
C THR A 1100 40.23 -28.21 37.56
N ASN A 1101 38.91 -28.26 37.33
CA ASN A 1101 38.19 -27.32 36.46
C ASN A 1101 37.21 -26.43 37.24
N ASN A 1102 37.75 -25.47 38.00
CA ASN A 1102 36.99 -24.39 38.61
C ASN A 1102 37.32 -23.04 37.95
N LEU A 1103 36.32 -22.15 37.89
CA LEU A 1103 36.33 -20.88 37.13
C LEU A 1103 37.49 -19.92 37.46
N ALA A 1104 38.12 -20.05 38.63
CA ALA A 1104 39.30 -19.28 39.03
C ALA A 1104 40.59 -19.65 38.25
N SER A 1105 40.64 -20.82 37.59
CA SER A 1105 41.81 -21.31 36.85
C SER A 1105 41.98 -20.64 35.47
N ASN A 1106 40.87 -20.22 34.84
CA ASN A 1106 40.85 -19.77 33.44
C ASN A 1106 41.48 -18.38 33.17
N PHE A 1107 42.07 -17.73 34.18
CA PHE A 1107 42.74 -16.44 34.05
C PHE A 1107 44.28 -16.52 34.17
N ALA A 1108 44.86 -17.72 34.20
CA ALA A 1108 46.30 -17.94 34.12
C ALA A 1108 46.70 -18.54 32.75
N PRO A 1109 47.71 -18.00 32.05
CA PRO A 1109 48.15 -18.53 30.76
C PRO A 1109 49.01 -19.80 30.93
N ASN A 1110 48.40 -20.98 30.81
CA ASN A 1110 49.10 -22.27 30.80
C ASN A 1110 49.34 -22.76 29.37
N THR A 1111 50.55 -23.24 29.10
CA THR A 1111 51.08 -23.50 27.75
C THR A 1111 51.03 -24.99 27.34
N PHE A 1112 50.14 -25.79 27.91
CA PHE A 1112 50.01 -27.22 27.60
C PHE A 1112 48.57 -27.72 27.77
N PHE A 1113 48.07 -28.45 26.77
CA PHE A 1113 46.73 -29.06 26.77
C PHE A 1113 46.86 -30.59 26.69
N PRO A 1114 46.33 -31.37 27.65
CA PRO A 1114 46.61 -32.81 27.75
C PRO A 1114 45.74 -33.71 26.86
N ASN A 1115 44.75 -33.16 26.13
CA ASN A 1115 43.78 -33.92 25.32
C ASN A 1115 43.43 -33.21 23.99
N GLY A 1116 44.45 -32.74 23.26
CA GLY A 1116 44.30 -32.18 21.91
C GLY A 1116 45.15 -30.93 21.65
N PRO A 1117 45.37 -30.56 20.37
CA PRO A 1117 46.04 -29.30 20.02
C PRO A 1117 45.17 -28.08 20.40
N PRO A 1118 45.79 -26.91 20.63
CA PRO A 1118 45.05 -25.69 20.93
C PRO A 1118 44.23 -25.20 19.70
N PRO A 1119 43.12 -24.49 19.92
CA PRO A 1119 42.43 -23.78 18.84
C PRO A 1119 43.28 -22.62 18.31
N VAL A 1120 43.07 -22.31 17.02
CA VAL A 1120 43.56 -21.11 16.32
C VAL A 1120 42.50 -20.01 16.39
#